data_AF-A0A2V1CUS7-F1
#
_entry.id   AF-A0A2V1CUS7-F1
#
_cell.length_a   1.000
_cell.length_b   1.000
_cell.length_c   1.000
_cell.angle_alpha   90.00
_cell.angle_beta   90.00
_cell.angle_gamma   90.00
#
_symmetry.space_group_name_H-M   'P 1'
#
loop_
_entity.id
_entity.type
_entity.pdbx_description
1 polymer ?
#
loop_
_entity_poly.entity_id
_entity_poly.type
_entity_poly.pdbx_seq_one_letter_code
_entity_poly.pdbx_strand_id
1 'polypeptide(L)'
;MNLQEISEDDRLLGLMRHRAKASLWEQYRSGVGDEPGDAAFIEQSMRVNDARNSCDRGNALRYWLNIFSDNEEYVKRVPYPNRVKYEEAYVLYSGTATSGKCLRRSIGDLVLRRQHHMLQSLNALFVNTIVIDTAYKRAKAVTAAPIVPTRRMEEAMKLFSDFRITYLPEKLTVQDILGSAIQQKESSEDVLSLCRTEPSVLYQMVSSWLVARPELVPDYKGQRLPVTTDKYISISVFDMVHGKIAGVAIWDYICRLLKQLIDQPDDQILKAIALQELATVCHMEYCWVWRHFKHSLQLGPCQKHLERVPGGLEDGVTLVKVKDKPEVKRDPQTYYLLSLCQESEATPAISLIKKLDELHQTDPATRGRMRQTEFEAFSDLAVTASFILHITSVVSLPTKAGRKGQIYKTRWKALDAELQSLKEVADLSEFVVPTTNLFEKKNANGAMDALDEFILDKAGTKLEFLYQDMIEECLENIRDYHEQQQSKVAQKKVELPPCIPSIETLTPKARIELRREKDKTRPAHSSFFHAPTTPIDYSGSEEEITRFKVRQDTPDTFSVLFSRGEARGSIHWADFEAAMVDLGFSVIPKFGSVFTFLPPAEIGAEKVEGVILLIFASRLRKVYKWGIDSFEVG
;
A
#
# COMPACT_ATOMS: atom_id res chain seq x y z
N MET A 1 20.84 4.57 16.57
CA MET A 1 21.87 5.54 16.09
C MET A 1 21.19 6.89 16.06
N ASN A 2 21.75 7.89 16.75
CA ASN A 2 21.13 9.19 16.92
C ASN A 2 21.53 10.10 15.73
N LEU A 3 20.57 10.67 15.01
CA LEU A 3 20.84 11.45 13.77
C LEU A 3 21.63 12.73 14.04
N GLN A 4 21.59 13.26 15.27
CA GLN A 4 22.39 14.41 15.69
C GLN A 4 23.90 14.12 15.73
N GLU A 5 24.33 12.88 16.02
CA GLU A 5 25.76 12.51 16.05
C GLU A 5 26.35 12.43 14.63
N ILE A 6 25.53 12.19 13.60
CA ILE A 6 25.95 12.08 12.20
C ILE A 6 26.17 13.46 11.55
N SER A 7 25.54 14.51 12.09
CA SER A 7 25.63 15.88 11.56
C SER A 7 26.97 16.56 11.86
N GLU A 8 27.69 16.12 12.89
CA GLU A 8 28.96 16.72 13.34
C GLU A 8 30.18 15.83 13.06
N ASP A 9 29.95 14.60 12.55
CA ASP A 9 30.98 13.59 12.36
C ASP A 9 31.19 13.26 10.87
N ASP A 10 32.35 13.64 10.33
CA ASP A 10 32.79 13.35 8.96
C ASP A 10 32.95 11.85 8.66
N ARG A 11 32.78 10.96 9.66
CA ARG A 11 32.88 9.50 9.48
C ARG A 11 31.97 8.93 8.40
N LEU A 12 30.74 9.41 8.25
CA LEU A 12 29.85 8.91 7.20
C LEU A 12 30.40 9.27 5.81
N LEU A 13 30.86 10.51 5.63
CA LEU A 13 31.48 10.98 4.38
C LEU A 13 32.80 10.28 4.11
N GLY A 14 33.61 10.04 5.14
CA GLY A 14 34.83 9.24 5.09
C GLY A 14 34.56 7.81 4.66
N LEU A 15 33.53 7.17 5.21
CA LEU A 15 33.09 5.82 4.84
C LEU A 15 32.60 5.77 3.40
N MET A 16 31.77 6.72 2.97
CA MET A 16 31.31 6.81 1.58
C MET A 16 32.49 6.98 0.62
N ARG A 17 33.42 7.88 0.93
CA ARG A 17 34.61 8.14 0.12
C ARG A 17 35.52 6.91 0.02
N HIS A 18 35.76 6.22 1.13
CA HIS A 18 36.54 4.99 1.17
C HIS A 18 35.88 3.91 0.31
N ARG A 19 34.59 3.64 0.52
CA ARG A 19 33.85 2.59 -0.20
C ARG A 19 33.69 2.87 -1.70
N ALA A 20 33.65 4.14 -2.09
CA ALA A 20 33.55 4.53 -3.50
C ALA A 20 34.90 4.43 -4.26
N LYS A 21 36.03 4.57 -3.56
CA LYS A 21 37.36 4.62 -4.19
C LYS A 21 38.18 3.35 -4.00
N ALA A 22 38.02 2.68 -2.88
CA ALA A 22 38.82 1.52 -2.52
C ALA A 22 38.28 0.25 -3.22
N SER A 23 39.18 -0.61 -3.69
CA SER A 23 38.79 -1.92 -4.21
C SER A 23 38.16 -2.79 -3.10
N LEU A 24 37.40 -3.83 -3.46
CA LEU A 24 36.84 -4.74 -2.45
C LEU A 24 37.94 -5.39 -1.60
N TRP A 25 39.12 -5.62 -2.19
CA TRP A 25 40.30 -6.13 -1.51
C TRP A 25 40.92 -5.12 -0.53
N GLU A 26 40.94 -3.84 -0.87
CA GLU A 26 41.37 -2.79 0.05
C GLU A 26 40.39 -2.65 1.22
N GLN A 27 39.08 -2.62 0.94
CA GLN A 27 38.03 -2.58 1.97
C GLN A 27 38.07 -3.80 2.91
N TYR A 28 38.43 -4.95 2.37
CA TYR A 28 38.64 -6.18 3.12
C TYR A 28 39.76 -6.05 4.17
N ARG A 29 40.85 -5.35 3.82
CA ARG A 29 42.05 -5.20 4.65
C ARG A 29 42.01 -3.99 5.58
N SER A 30 41.47 -2.87 5.14
CA SER A 30 41.49 -1.60 5.88
C SER A 30 40.15 -0.86 5.85
N GLY A 31 39.83 -0.23 6.98
CA GLY A 31 38.69 0.66 7.14
C GLY A 31 39.05 2.12 6.86
N VAL A 32 38.19 3.03 7.32
CA VAL A 32 38.41 4.47 7.20
C VAL A 32 39.42 4.91 8.27
N GLY A 33 40.50 5.57 7.86
CA GLY A 33 41.56 5.96 8.80
C GLY A 33 42.23 4.73 9.43
N ASP A 34 42.31 4.69 10.76
CA ASP A 34 42.90 3.56 11.52
C ASP A 34 41.88 2.46 11.87
N GLU A 35 40.67 2.50 11.29
CA GLU A 35 39.64 1.48 11.54
C GLU A 35 39.96 0.14 10.85
N PRO A 36 39.55 -1.00 11.45
CA PRO A 36 39.76 -2.31 10.86
C PRO A 36 38.99 -2.48 9.54
N GLY A 37 39.59 -3.21 8.59
CA GLY A 37 38.90 -3.68 7.39
C GLY A 37 37.81 -4.71 7.68
N ASP A 38 37.04 -5.08 6.67
CA ASP A 38 35.87 -5.94 6.84
C ASP A 38 36.19 -7.32 7.44
N ALA A 39 37.34 -7.90 7.09
CA ALA A 39 37.77 -9.18 7.63
C ALA A 39 38.00 -9.10 9.14
N ALA A 40 38.84 -8.16 9.57
CA ALA A 40 39.17 -7.95 10.97
C ALA A 40 37.95 -7.55 11.80
N PHE A 41 37.07 -6.71 11.23
CA PHE A 41 35.80 -6.33 11.87
C PHE A 41 34.90 -7.53 12.16
N ILE A 42 34.73 -8.42 11.17
CA ILE A 42 33.89 -9.62 11.31
C ILE A 42 34.51 -10.59 12.30
N GLU A 43 35.81 -10.87 12.20
CA GLU A 43 36.51 -11.76 13.13
C GLU A 43 36.41 -11.25 14.57
N GLN A 44 36.62 -9.95 14.79
CA GLN A 44 36.47 -9.33 16.10
C GLN A 44 35.03 -9.42 16.61
N SER A 45 34.05 -9.11 15.76
CA SER A 45 32.63 -9.19 16.10
C SER A 45 32.20 -10.61 16.47
N MET A 46 32.75 -11.63 15.79
CA MET A 46 32.47 -13.03 16.11
C MET A 46 33.08 -13.44 17.46
N ARG A 47 34.28 -12.97 17.78
CA ARG A 47 34.93 -13.20 19.08
C ARG A 47 34.16 -12.53 20.23
N VAL A 48 33.75 -11.28 20.05
CA VAL A 48 33.07 -10.49 21.09
C VAL A 48 31.66 -11.02 21.39
N ASN A 49 30.93 -11.48 20.37
CA ASN A 49 29.53 -11.91 20.53
C ASN A 49 29.34 -13.43 20.74
N ASP A 50 30.43 -14.16 21.00
CA ASP A 50 30.47 -15.64 21.11
C ASP A 50 29.64 -16.35 20.02
N ALA A 51 29.71 -15.80 18.80
CA ALA A 51 28.95 -16.28 17.66
C ALA A 51 29.60 -17.58 17.14
N ARG A 52 29.35 -18.70 17.81
CA ARG A 52 29.78 -20.01 17.35
C ARG A 52 29.04 -20.38 16.08
N ASN A 53 29.78 -20.78 15.04
CA ASN A 53 29.24 -21.27 13.78
C ASN A 53 28.23 -22.41 14.02
N SER A 54 26.93 -22.09 14.01
CA SER A 54 25.84 -23.08 13.99
C SER A 54 25.87 -23.96 12.73
N CYS A 55 26.72 -23.60 11.75
CA CYS A 55 26.97 -24.32 10.52
C CYS A 55 27.84 -25.59 10.67
N ASP A 56 28.46 -25.83 11.83
CA ASP A 56 29.44 -26.92 12.01
C ASP A 56 28.81 -28.28 12.37
N ARG A 57 27.53 -28.32 12.77
CA ARG A 57 26.82 -29.56 13.12
C ARG A 57 25.91 -30.00 11.97
N GLY A 58 26.49 -30.70 10.99
CA GLY A 58 25.75 -31.49 9.99
C GLY A 58 25.79 -31.01 8.54
N ASN A 59 26.60 -30.00 8.20
CA ASN A 59 26.56 -29.39 6.86
C ASN A 59 27.56 -30.03 5.87
N ALA A 60 27.12 -30.33 4.64
CA ALA A 60 27.94 -30.89 3.55
C ALA A 60 29.06 -29.93 3.06
N LEU A 61 29.13 -28.73 3.61
CA LEU A 61 30.00 -27.63 3.20
C LEU A 61 31.10 -27.31 4.23
N ARG A 62 31.34 -28.23 5.18
CA ARG A 62 32.25 -28.03 6.33
C ARG A 62 33.72 -27.85 5.95
N TYR A 63 34.13 -28.37 4.80
CA TYR A 63 35.52 -28.35 4.32
C TYR A 63 35.71 -27.40 3.14
N TRP A 64 35.20 -26.18 3.26
CA TRP A 64 35.31 -25.16 2.21
C TRP A 64 36.08 -23.94 2.72
N LEU A 65 37.00 -23.44 1.89
CA LEU A 65 37.76 -22.21 2.14
C LEU A 65 37.36 -21.13 1.14
N ASN A 66 37.28 -19.89 1.62
CA ASN A 66 37.17 -18.70 0.80
C ASN A 66 38.56 -18.06 0.72
N ILE A 67 39.11 -17.97 -0.49
CA ILE A 67 40.39 -17.33 -0.76
C ILE A 67 40.10 -15.98 -1.43
N PHE A 68 40.41 -14.90 -0.72
CA PHE A 68 40.22 -13.53 -1.17
C PHE A 68 41.46 -13.05 -1.92
N SER A 69 41.27 -12.35 -3.02
CA SER A 69 42.35 -11.79 -3.84
C SER A 69 41.95 -10.47 -4.48
N ASP A 70 42.93 -9.74 -5.02
CA ASP A 70 42.72 -8.49 -5.75
C ASP A 70 42.53 -8.70 -7.27
N ASN A 71 42.26 -9.94 -7.68
CA ASN A 71 42.08 -10.31 -9.07
C ASN A 71 40.60 -10.21 -9.48
N GLU A 72 40.30 -10.35 -10.78
CA GLU A 72 38.92 -10.36 -11.31
C GLU A 72 38.00 -11.34 -10.55
N GLU A 73 38.54 -12.50 -10.15
CA GLU A 73 37.88 -13.42 -9.22
C GLU A 73 38.17 -13.02 -7.77
N TYR A 74 37.45 -12.01 -7.28
CA TYR A 74 37.65 -11.44 -5.93
C TYR A 74 37.63 -12.49 -4.81
N VAL A 75 36.77 -13.52 -4.93
CA VAL A 75 36.74 -14.66 -4.01
C VAL A 75 36.68 -15.97 -4.76
N LYS A 76 37.68 -16.82 -4.51
CA LYS A 76 37.69 -18.21 -4.95
C LYS A 76 37.25 -19.14 -3.82
N ARG A 77 36.23 -19.97 -4.09
CA ARG A 77 35.73 -20.98 -3.14
C ARG A 77 36.33 -22.34 -3.47
N VAL A 78 37.03 -22.93 -2.50
CA VAL A 78 37.74 -24.22 -2.71
C VAL A 78 37.18 -25.29 -1.77
N PRO A 79 36.59 -26.38 -2.31
CA PRO A 79 36.18 -27.54 -1.52
C PRO A 79 37.36 -28.49 -1.24
N TYR A 80 37.35 -29.11 -0.06
CA TYR A 80 38.30 -30.14 0.33
C TYR A 80 37.56 -31.44 0.71
N PRO A 81 38.13 -32.61 0.36
CA PRO A 81 37.42 -33.88 0.47
C PRO A 81 37.32 -34.39 1.92
N ASN A 82 38.22 -33.95 2.82
CA ASN A 82 38.23 -34.37 4.20
C ASN A 82 38.87 -33.30 5.11
N ARG A 83 38.72 -33.49 6.42
CA ARG A 83 39.23 -32.59 7.45
C ARG A 83 40.75 -32.42 7.40
N VAL A 84 41.50 -33.49 7.12
CA VAL A 84 42.96 -33.46 7.13
C VAL A 84 43.47 -32.52 6.03
N LYS A 85 43.04 -32.72 4.78
CA LYS A 85 43.41 -31.84 3.66
C LYS A 85 42.92 -30.40 3.84
N TYR A 86 41.75 -30.24 4.46
CA TYR A 86 41.21 -28.92 4.79
C TYR A 86 42.08 -28.16 5.79
N GLU A 87 42.48 -28.80 6.91
CA GLU A 87 43.31 -28.15 7.93
C GLU A 87 44.73 -27.92 7.41
N GLU A 88 45.31 -28.87 6.64
CA GLU A 88 46.61 -28.69 5.97
C GLU A 88 46.60 -27.48 5.05
N ALA A 89 45.58 -27.37 4.19
CA ALA A 89 45.41 -26.22 3.31
C ALA A 89 45.15 -24.93 4.11
N TYR A 90 44.32 -24.98 5.14
CA TYR A 90 44.04 -23.81 5.97
C TYR A 90 45.32 -23.29 6.64
N VAL A 91 46.15 -24.16 7.20
CA VAL A 91 47.45 -23.80 7.79
C VAL A 91 48.39 -23.22 6.73
N LEU A 92 48.48 -23.86 5.56
CA LEU A 92 49.30 -23.39 4.44
C LEU A 92 48.90 -21.97 3.99
N TYR A 93 47.60 -21.70 3.90
CA TYR A 93 47.07 -20.40 3.47
C TYR A 93 46.87 -19.39 4.61
N SER A 94 47.05 -19.76 5.88
CA SER A 94 46.98 -18.85 7.04
C SER A 94 48.36 -18.47 7.60
N GLY A 95 49.45 -18.88 6.94
CA GLY A 95 50.81 -18.47 7.27
C GLY A 95 51.03 -16.96 7.17
N THR A 96 52.15 -16.48 7.71
CA THR A 96 52.47 -15.03 7.82
C THR A 96 52.47 -14.28 6.48
N ALA A 97 52.81 -14.95 5.37
CA ALA A 97 52.81 -14.37 4.02
C ALA A 97 51.41 -14.26 3.37
N THR A 98 50.42 -15.01 3.87
CA THR A 98 49.04 -15.08 3.35
C THR A 98 48.00 -14.77 4.42
N SER A 99 48.45 -14.23 5.57
CA SER A 99 47.60 -13.93 6.71
C SER A 99 46.42 -13.05 6.30
N GLY A 100 45.22 -13.50 6.64
CA GLY A 100 43.98 -12.85 6.27
C GLY A 100 43.51 -13.08 4.83
N LYS A 101 44.24 -13.76 3.92
CA LYS A 101 43.72 -14.06 2.56
C LYS A 101 42.74 -15.23 2.51
N CYS A 102 42.84 -16.14 3.47
CA CYS A 102 42.07 -17.37 3.48
C CYS A 102 41.22 -17.45 4.74
N LEU A 103 39.91 -17.48 4.56
CA LEU A 103 38.94 -17.61 5.63
C LEU A 103 38.16 -18.91 5.49
N ARG A 104 37.75 -19.47 6.62
CA ARG A 104 36.71 -20.50 6.64
C ARG A 104 35.46 -19.93 5.97
N ARG A 105 34.76 -20.74 5.18
CA ARG A 105 33.58 -20.28 4.42
C ARG A 105 32.57 -19.50 5.28
N SER A 106 32.30 -19.94 6.50
CA SER A 106 31.35 -19.26 7.40
C SER A 106 31.77 -17.82 7.73
N ILE A 107 33.06 -17.58 7.91
CA ILE A 107 33.61 -16.24 8.19
C ILE A 107 33.67 -15.45 6.89
N GLY A 108 34.18 -16.05 5.81
CA GLY A 108 34.28 -15.38 4.50
C GLY A 108 32.91 -14.97 3.94
N ASP A 109 31.86 -15.77 4.13
CA ASP A 109 30.51 -15.43 3.69
C ASP A 109 29.93 -14.25 4.51
N LEU A 110 30.29 -14.10 5.79
CA LEU A 110 29.92 -12.93 6.59
C LEU A 110 30.65 -11.66 6.14
N VAL A 111 31.92 -11.77 5.74
CA VAL A 111 32.67 -10.65 5.15
C VAL A 111 32.04 -10.19 3.85
N LEU A 112 31.70 -11.12 2.95
CA LEU A 112 31.00 -10.82 1.71
C LEU A 112 29.63 -10.16 1.95
N ARG A 113 28.85 -10.68 2.91
CA ARG A 113 27.57 -10.08 3.30
C ARG A 113 27.73 -8.66 3.81
N ARG A 114 28.74 -8.40 4.64
CA ARG A 114 29.02 -7.06 5.15
C ARG A 114 29.34 -6.10 4.00
N GLN A 115 30.25 -6.48 3.11
CA GLN A 115 30.63 -5.65 1.96
C GLN A 115 29.42 -5.34 1.06
N HIS A 116 28.63 -6.35 0.73
CA HIS A 116 27.42 -6.21 -0.08
C HIS A 116 26.39 -5.30 0.60
N HIS A 117 26.04 -5.57 1.86
CA HIS A 117 25.05 -4.77 2.58
C HIS A 117 25.50 -3.33 2.82
N MET A 118 26.80 -3.10 3.04
CA MET A 118 27.35 -1.76 3.20
C MET A 118 27.19 -0.96 1.90
N LEU A 119 27.58 -1.54 0.76
CA LEU A 119 27.41 -0.90 -0.55
C LEU A 119 25.95 -0.62 -0.87
N GLN A 120 25.05 -1.59 -0.62
CA GLN A 120 23.61 -1.38 -0.81
C GLN A 120 23.06 -0.27 0.09
N SER A 121 23.44 -0.24 1.37
CA SER A 121 22.95 0.74 2.33
C SER A 121 23.45 2.14 1.98
N LEU A 122 24.70 2.28 1.56
CA LEU A 122 25.27 3.57 1.14
C LEU A 122 24.67 4.04 -0.18
N ASN A 123 24.41 3.14 -1.13
CA ASN A 123 23.73 3.48 -2.38
C ASN A 123 22.29 3.93 -2.11
N ALA A 124 21.55 3.21 -1.26
CA ALA A 124 20.21 3.63 -0.84
C ALA A 124 20.23 4.98 -0.12
N LEU A 125 21.22 5.22 0.75
CA LEU A 125 21.39 6.51 1.41
C LEU A 125 21.67 7.62 0.37
N PHE A 126 22.58 7.39 -0.58
CA PHE A 126 22.90 8.34 -1.63
C PHE A 126 21.69 8.67 -2.52
N VAL A 127 20.94 7.67 -2.98
CA VAL A 127 19.71 7.85 -3.76
C VAL A 127 18.68 8.64 -2.95
N ASN A 128 18.46 8.27 -1.69
CA ASN A 128 17.56 9.01 -0.82
C ASN A 128 18.03 10.44 -0.56
N THR A 129 19.33 10.68 -0.36
CA THR A 129 19.87 12.04 -0.17
C THR A 129 19.78 12.87 -1.44
N ILE A 130 20.01 12.30 -2.63
CA ILE A 130 19.78 13.02 -3.89
C ILE A 130 18.30 13.36 -4.04
N VAL A 131 17.41 12.40 -3.82
CA VAL A 131 15.95 12.62 -3.93
C VAL A 131 15.49 13.67 -2.91
N ILE A 132 15.97 13.58 -1.66
CA ILE A 132 15.69 14.54 -0.59
C ILE A 132 16.34 15.89 -0.87
N ASP A 133 17.55 15.98 -1.41
CA ASP A 133 18.21 17.24 -1.74
C ASP A 133 17.53 17.92 -2.93
N THR A 134 17.09 17.15 -3.93
CA THR A 134 16.28 17.67 -5.04
C THR A 134 14.92 18.17 -4.51
N ALA A 135 14.29 17.43 -3.60
CA ALA A 135 13.05 17.83 -2.94
C ALA A 135 13.23 19.02 -1.97
N TYR A 136 14.33 19.09 -1.24
CA TYR A 136 14.68 20.12 -0.27
C TYR A 136 15.10 21.41 -0.97
N LYS A 137 15.88 21.34 -2.05
CA LYS A 137 16.18 22.51 -2.91
C LYS A 137 14.92 23.05 -3.58
N ARG A 138 13.98 22.17 -3.97
CA ARG A 138 12.64 22.57 -4.44
C ARG A 138 11.81 23.19 -3.32
N ALA A 139 11.81 22.65 -2.11
CA ALA A 139 11.04 23.17 -0.97
C ALA A 139 11.61 24.47 -0.38
N LYS A 140 12.94 24.61 -0.33
CA LYS A 140 13.64 25.81 0.17
C LYS A 140 13.52 26.99 -0.79
N ALA A 141 13.35 26.74 -2.10
CA ALA A 141 12.97 27.77 -3.06
C ALA A 141 11.55 28.34 -2.82
N VAL A 142 10.71 27.61 -2.06
CA VAL A 142 9.30 27.96 -1.78
C VAL A 142 9.09 28.53 -0.35
N THR A 143 9.99 28.27 0.61
CA THR A 143 9.75 28.50 2.06
C THR A 143 10.62 29.57 2.72
N ALA A 144 11.05 30.60 1.99
CA ALA A 144 11.80 31.72 2.57
C ALA A 144 10.89 32.71 3.35
N ALA A 145 10.18 32.25 4.39
CA ALA A 145 9.60 33.11 5.42
C ALA A 145 9.49 32.34 6.75
N PRO A 146 9.90 32.91 7.90
CA PRO A 146 9.79 32.24 9.21
C PRO A 146 8.33 32.13 9.67
N ILE A 147 7.96 30.97 10.20
CA ILE A 147 6.65 30.67 10.78
C ILE A 147 6.57 31.28 12.18
N VAL A 148 5.76 32.32 12.33
CA VAL A 148 5.24 32.80 13.62
C VAL A 148 3.76 32.41 13.65
N PRO A 149 3.22 31.81 14.73
CA PRO A 149 1.79 31.53 14.83
C PRO A 149 1.03 32.85 14.70
N THR A 150 0.34 33.06 13.58
CA THR A 150 -0.50 34.23 13.41
C THR A 150 -1.76 34.10 14.23
N ARG A 151 -2.22 35.22 14.81
CA ARG A 151 -3.53 35.42 15.48
C ARG A 151 -4.72 34.76 14.74
N ARG A 152 -4.58 34.62 13.42
CA ARG A 152 -5.49 33.93 12.49
C ARG A 152 -5.69 32.43 12.80
N MET A 153 -4.64 31.72 13.20
CA MET A 153 -4.67 30.30 13.52
C MET A 153 -5.44 30.06 14.84
N GLU A 154 -5.34 31.01 15.77
CA GLU A 154 -6.11 31.01 17.03
C GLU A 154 -7.60 31.34 16.80
N GLU A 155 -7.90 32.28 15.90
CA GLU A 155 -9.28 32.64 15.53
C GLU A 155 -9.99 31.50 14.78
N ALA A 156 -9.28 30.78 13.89
CA ALA A 156 -9.80 29.58 13.23
C ALA A 156 -10.10 28.47 14.25
N MET A 157 -9.16 28.14 15.14
CA MET A 157 -9.38 27.16 16.21
C MET A 157 -10.56 27.50 17.13
N LYS A 158 -10.82 28.80 17.36
CA LYS A 158 -11.94 29.28 18.16
C LYS A 158 -13.29 29.15 17.43
N LEU A 159 -13.34 29.45 16.14
CA LEU A 159 -14.52 29.21 15.31
C LEU A 159 -14.85 27.71 15.23
N PHE A 160 -13.85 26.83 15.20
CA PHE A 160 -14.06 25.37 15.24
C PHE A 160 -14.65 24.87 16.56
N SER A 161 -14.37 25.51 17.69
CA SER A 161 -15.01 25.15 18.96
C SER A 161 -16.50 25.49 19.01
N ASP A 162 -16.97 26.42 18.17
CA ASP A 162 -18.36 26.88 18.13
C ASP A 162 -19.24 26.12 17.11
N PHE A 163 -18.64 25.41 16.15
CA PHE A 163 -19.38 24.55 15.21
C PHE A 163 -19.88 23.28 15.90
N ARG A 164 -21.13 23.30 16.34
CA ARG A 164 -21.82 22.12 16.88
C ARG A 164 -22.08 21.10 15.76
N ILE A 165 -21.68 19.87 16.03
CA ILE A 165 -21.93 18.64 15.28
C ILE A 165 -23.39 18.59 14.83
N THR A 166 -23.66 18.69 13.52
CA THR A 166 -24.90 18.19 12.95
C THR A 166 -24.85 16.67 13.06
N TYR A 167 -25.62 16.15 14.00
CA TYR A 167 -25.76 14.72 14.24
C TYR A 167 -26.03 13.98 12.93
N LEU A 168 -25.36 12.83 12.73
CA LEU A 168 -25.83 11.83 11.76
C LEU A 168 -27.35 11.67 11.92
N PRO A 169 -28.13 11.46 10.85
CA PRO A 169 -29.54 11.16 10.98
C PRO A 169 -29.72 10.03 12.00
N GLU A 170 -30.65 10.19 12.96
CA GLU A 170 -30.87 9.23 14.05
C GLU A 170 -31.14 7.79 13.55
N LYS A 171 -31.50 7.63 12.27
CA LYS A 171 -31.63 6.34 11.60
C LYS A 171 -31.01 6.40 10.20
N LEU A 172 -29.97 5.60 9.98
CA LEU A 172 -29.42 5.34 8.65
C LEU A 172 -30.38 4.45 7.84
N THR A 173 -30.50 4.72 6.55
CA THR A 173 -31.25 3.91 5.58
C THR A 173 -30.32 3.11 4.67
N VAL A 174 -30.83 2.10 3.96
CA VAL A 174 -30.04 1.33 2.99
C VAL A 174 -29.52 2.22 1.87
N GLN A 175 -30.26 3.29 1.53
CA GLN A 175 -29.87 4.28 0.53
C GLN A 175 -28.67 5.13 1.00
N ASP A 176 -28.62 5.50 2.28
CA ASP A 176 -27.46 6.20 2.85
C ASP A 176 -26.20 5.30 2.84
N ILE A 177 -26.37 4.00 3.13
CA ILE A 177 -25.29 3.02 3.03
C ILE A 177 -24.80 2.86 1.60
N LEU A 178 -25.72 2.81 0.62
CA LEU A 178 -25.36 2.79 -0.80
C LEU A 178 -24.57 4.05 -1.19
N GLY A 179 -25.00 5.24 -0.76
CA GLY A 179 -24.26 6.49 -0.98
C GLY A 179 -22.82 6.41 -0.43
N SER A 180 -22.64 5.88 0.78
CA SER A 180 -21.31 5.68 1.36
C SER A 180 -20.47 4.65 0.58
N ALA A 181 -21.07 3.58 0.06
CA ALA A 181 -20.36 2.58 -0.75
C ALA A 181 -19.94 3.15 -2.11
N ILE A 182 -20.80 3.93 -2.76
CA ILE A 182 -20.49 4.62 -4.03
C ILE A 182 -19.33 5.59 -3.82
N GLN A 183 -19.38 6.40 -2.76
CA GLN A 183 -18.30 7.33 -2.44
C GLN A 183 -16.96 6.60 -2.24
N GLN A 184 -16.96 5.45 -1.57
CA GLN A 184 -15.75 4.65 -1.36
C GLN A 184 -15.22 4.02 -2.66
N LYS A 185 -16.13 3.55 -3.53
CA LYS A 185 -15.80 3.06 -4.87
C LYS A 185 -15.15 4.16 -5.71
N GLU A 186 -15.83 5.30 -5.88
CA GLU A 186 -15.35 6.45 -6.65
C GLU A 186 -14.01 6.94 -6.09
N SER A 187 -13.89 6.97 -4.76
CA SER A 187 -12.66 7.34 -4.10
C SER A 187 -11.48 6.48 -4.53
N SER A 188 -11.69 5.17 -4.62
CA SER A 188 -10.69 4.19 -5.04
C SER A 188 -10.39 4.28 -6.55
N GLU A 189 -11.41 4.52 -7.38
CA GLU A 189 -11.26 4.73 -8.83
C GLU A 189 -10.42 5.97 -9.15
N ASP A 190 -10.61 7.06 -8.43
CA ASP A 190 -9.84 8.29 -8.63
C ASP A 190 -8.35 8.05 -8.33
N VAL A 191 -8.04 7.28 -7.28
CA VAL A 191 -6.65 6.91 -6.96
C VAL A 191 -6.06 6.04 -8.06
N LEU A 192 -6.80 5.06 -8.57
CA LEU A 192 -6.36 4.20 -9.67
C LEU A 192 -6.12 5.01 -10.96
N SER A 193 -6.99 5.97 -11.26
CA SER A 193 -6.84 6.90 -12.38
C SER A 193 -5.57 7.74 -12.25
N LEU A 194 -5.26 8.21 -11.05
CA LEU A 194 -4.05 8.96 -10.76
C LEU A 194 -2.79 8.10 -10.87
N CYS A 195 -2.82 6.84 -10.45
CA CYS A 195 -1.70 5.91 -10.70
C CYS A 195 -1.39 5.75 -12.20
N ARG A 196 -2.37 5.93 -13.09
CA ARG A 196 -2.17 5.84 -14.55
C ARG A 196 -1.69 7.12 -15.20
N THR A 197 -2.02 8.27 -14.60
CA THR A 197 -1.84 9.58 -15.24
C THR A 197 -0.72 10.40 -14.59
N GLU A 198 -0.46 10.18 -13.31
CA GLU A 198 0.48 10.94 -12.49
C GLU A 198 1.64 10.04 -12.00
N PRO A 199 2.84 10.14 -12.61
CA PRO A 199 3.99 9.29 -12.29
C PRO A 199 4.41 9.32 -10.82
N SER A 200 4.27 10.47 -10.15
CA SER A 200 4.57 10.62 -8.71
C SER A 200 3.65 9.79 -7.82
N VAL A 201 2.37 9.69 -8.18
CA VAL A 201 1.37 8.87 -7.48
C VAL A 201 1.69 7.40 -7.66
N LEU A 202 2.00 6.99 -8.90
CA LEU A 202 2.40 5.62 -9.21
C LEU A 202 3.65 5.21 -8.41
N TYR A 203 4.71 6.03 -8.46
CA TYR A 203 5.94 5.79 -7.71
C TYR A 203 5.67 5.63 -6.21
N GLN A 204 4.89 6.55 -5.62
CA GLN A 204 4.59 6.51 -4.20
C GLN A 204 3.84 5.22 -3.83
N MET A 205 2.81 4.85 -4.59
CA MET A 205 2.02 3.65 -4.34
C MET A 205 2.88 2.38 -4.48
N VAL A 206 3.66 2.25 -5.56
CA VAL A 206 4.57 1.10 -5.75
C VAL A 206 5.60 1.03 -4.64
N SER A 207 6.18 2.16 -4.25
CA SER A 207 7.15 2.23 -3.17
C SER A 207 6.55 1.75 -1.86
N SER A 208 5.36 2.24 -1.49
CA SER A 208 4.63 1.81 -0.29
C SER A 208 4.41 0.30 -0.26
N TRP A 209 4.00 -0.29 -1.38
CA TRP A 209 3.79 -1.74 -1.49
C TRP A 209 5.09 -2.54 -1.43
N LEU A 210 6.15 -2.06 -2.07
CA LEU A 210 7.47 -2.70 -2.06
C LEU A 210 8.04 -2.79 -0.64
N VAL A 211 7.91 -1.70 0.11
CA VAL A 211 8.50 -1.63 1.45
C VAL A 211 7.61 -2.31 2.50
N ALA A 212 6.30 -2.39 2.31
CA ALA A 212 5.35 -3.09 3.18
C ALA A 212 5.39 -4.63 3.05
N ARG A 213 6.41 -5.19 2.40
CA ARG A 213 6.47 -6.61 2.12
C ARG A 213 6.82 -7.45 3.35
N PRO A 214 6.05 -8.52 3.65
CA PRO A 214 6.27 -9.35 4.83
C PRO A 214 7.64 -10.04 4.84
N GLU A 215 8.27 -10.22 3.69
CA GLU A 215 9.61 -10.79 3.55
C GLU A 215 10.72 -9.88 4.12
N LEU A 216 10.45 -8.57 4.23
CA LEU A 216 11.35 -7.60 4.84
C LEU A 216 11.31 -7.64 6.38
N VAL A 217 10.32 -8.32 6.97
CA VAL A 217 10.21 -8.50 8.41
C VAL A 217 11.23 -9.54 8.89
N PRO A 218 12.02 -9.23 9.93
CA PRO A 218 12.94 -10.21 10.51
C PRO A 218 12.18 -11.39 11.10
N ASP A 219 12.71 -12.60 10.93
CA ASP A 219 12.25 -13.77 11.67
C ASP A 219 12.78 -13.80 13.11
N TYR A 220 12.44 -14.86 13.86
CA TYR A 220 12.92 -15.07 15.23
C TYR A 220 14.46 -15.14 15.35
N LYS A 221 15.20 -15.31 14.25
CA LYS A 221 16.67 -15.26 14.20
C LYS A 221 17.21 -13.90 13.74
N GLY A 222 16.34 -12.91 13.56
CA GLY A 222 16.69 -11.59 13.02
C GLY A 222 16.96 -11.59 11.52
N GLN A 223 16.69 -12.69 10.80
CA GLN A 223 16.98 -12.78 9.37
C GLN A 223 15.85 -12.19 8.54
N ARG A 224 16.21 -11.33 7.60
CA ARG A 224 15.31 -10.82 6.55
C ARG A 224 15.55 -11.61 5.28
N LEU A 225 14.51 -11.81 4.48
CA LEU A 225 14.70 -12.35 3.13
C LEU A 225 15.31 -11.26 2.25
N PRO A 226 16.16 -11.59 1.27
CA PRO A 226 16.72 -10.61 0.35
C PRO A 226 15.63 -10.16 -0.63
N VAL A 227 14.93 -9.07 -0.31
CA VAL A 227 13.77 -8.58 -1.08
C VAL A 227 14.15 -7.47 -2.07
N THR A 228 15.39 -7.02 -2.07
CA THR A 228 15.91 -5.98 -2.97
C THR A 228 16.60 -6.62 -4.18
N THR A 229 15.86 -7.41 -4.95
CA THR A 229 16.25 -7.78 -6.31
C THR A 229 15.27 -7.14 -7.28
N ASP A 230 15.73 -6.83 -8.49
CA ASP A 230 14.96 -6.14 -9.53
C ASP A 230 13.60 -6.81 -9.81
N LYS A 231 13.56 -8.15 -9.75
CA LYS A 231 12.32 -8.96 -9.86
C LYS A 231 11.23 -8.52 -8.89
N TYR A 232 11.60 -8.11 -7.68
CA TYR A 232 10.62 -7.77 -6.65
C TYR A 232 9.98 -6.41 -6.84
N ILE A 233 10.61 -5.50 -7.60
CA ILE A 233 9.99 -4.23 -7.97
C ILE A 233 8.86 -4.48 -8.97
N SER A 234 9.09 -5.32 -10.00
CA SER A 234 8.06 -5.76 -10.94
C SER A 234 6.87 -6.41 -10.23
N ILE A 235 7.15 -7.29 -9.27
CA ILE A 235 6.12 -7.92 -8.43
C ILE A 235 5.32 -6.89 -7.63
N SER A 236 5.97 -5.88 -7.04
CA SER A 236 5.27 -4.85 -6.27
C SER A 236 4.38 -3.97 -7.12
N VAL A 237 4.76 -3.69 -8.37
CA VAL A 237 3.90 -3.00 -9.34
C VAL A 237 2.67 -3.85 -9.64
N PHE A 238 2.87 -5.14 -9.95
CA PHE A 238 1.77 -6.09 -10.19
C PHE A 238 0.80 -6.13 -9.00
N ASP A 239 1.31 -6.39 -7.79
CA ASP A 239 0.51 -6.51 -6.57
C ASP A 239 -0.26 -5.22 -6.27
N MET A 240 0.37 -4.05 -6.46
CA MET A 240 -0.26 -2.76 -6.24
C MET A 240 -1.42 -2.52 -7.21
N VAL A 241 -1.20 -2.69 -8.52
CA VAL A 241 -2.24 -2.49 -9.54
C VAL A 241 -3.37 -3.50 -9.35
N HIS A 242 -3.03 -4.77 -9.15
CA HIS A 242 -3.99 -5.82 -8.82
C HIS A 242 -4.81 -5.47 -7.59
N GLY A 243 -4.18 -5.13 -6.47
CA GLY A 243 -4.86 -4.77 -5.24
C GLY A 243 -5.83 -3.59 -5.43
N LYS A 244 -5.41 -2.53 -6.13
CA LYS A 244 -6.27 -1.36 -6.36
C LYS A 244 -7.48 -1.66 -7.24
N ILE A 245 -7.30 -2.41 -8.33
CA ILE A 245 -8.41 -2.86 -9.19
C ILE A 245 -9.36 -3.78 -8.41
N ALA A 246 -8.81 -4.70 -7.63
CA ALA A 246 -9.59 -5.67 -6.88
C ALA A 246 -10.43 -5.00 -5.77
N GLY A 247 -9.90 -3.97 -5.10
CA GLY A 247 -10.65 -3.14 -4.17
C GLY A 247 -11.83 -2.40 -4.83
N VAL A 248 -11.60 -1.74 -5.96
CA VAL A 248 -12.68 -1.09 -6.74
C VAL A 248 -13.77 -2.11 -7.14
N ALA A 249 -13.36 -3.30 -7.58
CA ALA A 249 -14.28 -4.37 -7.95
C ALA A 249 -15.15 -4.86 -6.76
N ILE A 250 -14.54 -4.98 -5.57
CA ILE A 250 -15.27 -5.32 -4.34
C ILE A 250 -16.33 -4.26 -4.01
N TRP A 251 -15.97 -2.98 -4.03
CA TRP A 251 -16.90 -1.90 -3.74
C TRP A 251 -18.00 -1.76 -4.81
N ASP A 252 -17.69 -2.02 -6.08
CA ASP A 252 -18.71 -2.11 -7.15
C ASP A 252 -19.72 -3.23 -6.87
N TYR A 253 -19.24 -4.43 -6.51
CA TYR A 253 -20.12 -5.54 -6.16
C TYR A 253 -21.01 -5.23 -4.96
N ILE A 254 -20.46 -4.59 -3.90
CA ILE A 254 -21.25 -4.12 -2.75
C ILE A 254 -22.34 -3.14 -3.19
N CYS A 255 -22.00 -2.16 -4.05
CA CYS A 255 -22.98 -1.19 -4.57
C CYS A 255 -24.12 -1.89 -5.31
N ARG A 256 -23.80 -2.88 -6.16
CA ARG A 256 -24.80 -3.62 -6.94
C ARG A 256 -25.71 -4.49 -6.05
N LEU A 257 -25.17 -5.11 -5.00
CA LEU A 257 -25.97 -5.85 -4.03
C LEU A 257 -26.90 -4.94 -3.22
N LEU A 258 -26.41 -3.78 -2.77
CA LEU A 258 -27.23 -2.78 -2.07
C LEU A 258 -28.33 -2.23 -2.99
N LYS A 259 -28.03 -2.00 -4.27
CA LYS A 259 -29.02 -1.58 -5.25
C LYS A 259 -30.12 -2.61 -5.46
N GLN A 260 -29.79 -3.90 -5.52
CA GLN A 260 -30.81 -4.97 -5.57
C GLN A 260 -31.75 -4.95 -4.35
N LEU A 261 -31.23 -4.65 -3.15
CA LEU A 261 -32.05 -4.52 -1.94
C LEU A 261 -32.99 -3.31 -1.98
N ILE A 262 -32.60 -2.24 -2.67
CA ILE A 262 -33.40 -1.02 -2.83
C ILE A 262 -34.46 -1.22 -3.92
N ASP A 263 -34.08 -1.81 -5.05
CA ASP A 263 -34.94 -1.97 -6.22
C ASP A 263 -36.04 -3.02 -5.98
N GLN A 264 -35.81 -4.02 -5.10
CA GLN A 264 -36.74 -5.11 -4.82
C GLN A 264 -36.90 -5.38 -3.30
N PRO A 265 -37.50 -4.44 -2.54
CA PRO A 265 -37.56 -4.53 -1.08
C PRO A 265 -38.47 -5.65 -0.56
N ASP A 266 -39.48 -6.05 -1.35
CA ASP A 266 -40.48 -7.04 -0.98
C ASP A 266 -40.03 -8.49 -1.26
N ASP A 267 -39.01 -8.68 -2.11
CA ASP A 267 -38.50 -10.02 -2.46
C ASP A 267 -37.62 -10.57 -1.33
N GLN A 268 -38.23 -11.33 -0.43
CA GLN A 268 -37.53 -11.91 0.72
C GLN A 268 -36.45 -12.93 0.32
N ILE A 269 -36.59 -13.59 -0.83
CA ILE A 269 -35.62 -14.59 -1.30
C ILE A 269 -34.37 -13.86 -1.80
N LEU A 270 -34.55 -12.88 -2.68
CA LEU A 270 -33.45 -12.07 -3.19
C LEU A 270 -32.76 -11.31 -2.06
N LYS A 271 -33.54 -10.74 -1.14
CA LYS A 271 -33.02 -10.08 0.07
C LYS A 271 -32.13 -11.00 0.89
N ALA A 272 -32.56 -12.25 1.14
CA ALA A 272 -31.75 -13.21 1.88
C ALA A 272 -30.44 -13.56 1.16
N ILE A 273 -30.47 -13.72 -0.18
CA ILE A 273 -29.29 -14.00 -1.00
C ILE A 273 -28.32 -12.81 -0.96
N ALA A 274 -28.81 -11.60 -1.23
CA ALA A 274 -28.01 -10.38 -1.26
C ALA A 274 -27.39 -10.06 0.11
N LEU A 275 -28.13 -10.23 1.21
CA LEU A 275 -27.58 -10.04 2.57
C LEU A 275 -26.48 -11.05 2.91
N GLN A 276 -26.61 -12.30 2.44
CA GLN A 276 -25.57 -13.32 2.64
C GLN A 276 -24.30 -13.04 1.83
N GLU A 277 -24.44 -12.60 0.59
CA GLU A 277 -23.31 -12.17 -0.24
C GLU A 277 -22.65 -10.90 0.34
N LEU A 278 -23.44 -9.92 0.79
CA LEU A 278 -22.96 -8.71 1.48
C LEU A 278 -22.15 -9.05 2.73
N ALA A 279 -22.66 -9.91 3.60
CA ALA A 279 -21.94 -10.35 4.80
C ALA A 279 -20.58 -10.99 4.44
N THR A 280 -20.54 -11.77 3.36
CA THR A 280 -19.33 -12.46 2.90
C THR A 280 -18.32 -11.50 2.31
N VAL A 281 -18.73 -10.62 1.38
CA VAL A 281 -17.82 -9.69 0.70
C VAL A 281 -17.31 -8.60 1.66
N CYS A 282 -18.15 -8.07 2.55
CA CYS A 282 -17.72 -7.11 3.57
C CYS A 282 -16.65 -7.70 4.50
N HIS A 283 -16.81 -8.95 4.90
CA HIS A 283 -15.79 -9.62 5.72
C HIS A 283 -14.51 -9.89 4.93
N MET A 284 -14.61 -10.27 3.64
CA MET A 284 -13.45 -10.42 2.77
C MET A 284 -12.67 -9.11 2.64
N GLU A 285 -13.37 -7.99 2.40
CA GLU A 285 -12.77 -6.66 2.31
C GLU A 285 -12.07 -6.29 3.61
N TYR A 286 -12.73 -6.46 4.75
CA TYR A 286 -12.13 -6.22 6.06
C TYR A 286 -10.84 -7.01 6.26
N CYS A 287 -10.85 -8.31 5.98
CA CYS A 287 -9.67 -9.16 6.09
C CYS A 287 -8.55 -8.75 5.12
N TRP A 288 -8.89 -8.19 3.96
CA TRP A 288 -7.93 -7.70 2.99
C TRP A 288 -7.27 -6.39 3.46
N VAL A 289 -8.05 -5.36 3.82
CA VAL A 289 -7.50 -4.09 4.32
C VAL A 289 -6.78 -4.26 5.65
N TRP A 290 -7.24 -5.16 6.53
CA TRP A 290 -6.56 -5.50 7.78
C TRP A 290 -5.18 -6.11 7.55
N ARG A 291 -5.05 -7.01 6.58
CA ARG A 291 -3.73 -7.56 6.19
C ARG A 291 -2.82 -6.47 5.63
N HIS A 292 -3.36 -5.58 4.78
CA HIS A 292 -2.58 -4.46 4.25
C HIS A 292 -2.10 -3.52 5.36
N PHE A 293 -2.95 -3.17 6.31
CA PHE A 293 -2.60 -2.38 7.50
C PHE A 293 -1.51 -3.05 8.36
N LYS A 294 -1.64 -4.35 8.62
CA LYS A 294 -0.62 -5.12 9.34
C LYS A 294 0.73 -5.09 8.62
N HIS A 295 0.71 -5.08 7.29
CA HIS A 295 1.88 -5.01 6.44
C HIS A 295 2.50 -3.59 6.38
N SER A 296 1.69 -2.53 6.35
CA SER A 296 2.20 -1.16 6.35
C SER A 296 2.97 -0.80 7.64
N LEU A 297 2.62 -1.43 8.76
CA LEU A 297 3.28 -1.24 10.07
C LEU A 297 4.65 -1.93 10.20
N GLN A 298 5.07 -2.69 9.18
CA GLN A 298 6.36 -3.37 9.16
C GLN A 298 7.56 -2.42 9.10
N LEU A 299 7.29 -1.14 8.84
CA LEU A 299 8.27 -0.09 8.73
C LEU A 299 7.88 1.04 9.66
N GLY A 300 8.51 1.09 10.84
CA GLY A 300 8.16 2.12 11.81
C GLY A 300 8.40 1.66 13.23
N PRO A 301 7.81 2.37 14.21
CA PRO A 301 7.90 2.03 15.62
C PRO A 301 7.42 0.59 15.92
N CYS A 302 6.46 0.09 15.13
CA CYS A 302 5.89 -1.25 15.25
C CYS A 302 6.82 -2.38 14.77
N GLN A 303 7.82 -2.10 13.92
CA GLN A 303 8.66 -3.14 13.30
C GLN A 303 9.30 -4.09 14.31
N LYS A 304 9.80 -3.57 15.43
CA LYS A 304 10.48 -4.35 16.48
C LYS A 304 9.57 -5.33 17.21
N HIS A 305 8.25 -5.16 17.08
CA HIS A 305 7.21 -5.97 17.70
C HIS A 305 6.57 -6.96 16.73
N LEU A 306 7.02 -6.97 15.47
CA LEU A 306 6.54 -7.87 14.43
C LEU A 306 7.63 -8.91 14.12
N GLU A 307 7.19 -10.16 13.97
CA GLU A 307 8.08 -11.29 13.68
C GLU A 307 7.54 -12.09 12.50
N ARG A 308 8.39 -12.35 11.51
CA ARG A 308 8.09 -13.25 10.40
C ARG A 308 8.18 -14.70 10.86
N VAL A 309 7.22 -15.54 10.47
CA VAL A 309 7.23 -16.98 10.72
C VAL A 309 7.87 -17.69 9.52
N PRO A 310 9.08 -18.28 9.64
CA PRO A 310 9.73 -18.94 8.50
C PRO A 310 8.89 -20.10 7.97
N GLY A 311 8.58 -20.09 6.67
CA GLY A 311 7.74 -21.10 6.02
C GLY A 311 6.26 -21.03 6.40
N GLY A 312 5.86 -20.11 7.28
CA GLY A 312 4.46 -19.85 7.58
C GLY A 312 3.82 -19.06 6.44
N LEU A 313 2.68 -19.54 5.94
CA LEU A 313 1.86 -18.85 4.97
C LEU A 313 0.46 -18.62 5.54
N GLU A 314 -0.08 -17.43 5.32
CA GLU A 314 -1.45 -17.02 5.61
C GLU A 314 -2.06 -16.58 4.28
N ASP A 315 -3.00 -17.38 3.74
CA ASP A 315 -3.61 -17.18 2.41
C ASP A 315 -2.58 -16.95 1.28
N GLY A 316 -1.52 -17.77 1.26
CA GLY A 316 -0.47 -17.71 0.23
C GLY A 316 0.56 -16.60 0.44
N VAL A 317 0.42 -15.77 1.47
CA VAL A 317 1.36 -14.69 1.80
C VAL A 317 2.19 -15.07 3.02
N THR A 318 3.44 -14.62 3.07
CA THR A 318 4.34 -14.85 4.21
C THR A 318 3.71 -14.38 5.52
N LEU A 319 3.58 -15.29 6.49
CA LEU A 319 2.94 -15.02 7.79
C LEU A 319 3.84 -14.14 8.68
N VAL A 320 3.26 -13.04 9.16
CA VAL A 320 3.84 -12.16 10.17
C VAL A 320 2.95 -12.18 11.41
N LYS A 321 3.52 -12.22 12.61
CA LYS A 321 2.78 -12.17 13.88
C LYS A 321 3.28 -11.03 14.76
N VAL A 322 2.40 -10.57 15.65
CA VAL A 322 2.80 -9.68 16.74
C VAL A 322 3.51 -10.52 17.79
N LYS A 323 4.79 -10.24 18.03
CA LYS A 323 5.64 -10.93 19.01
C LYS A 323 5.35 -10.46 20.42
N ASP A 324 5.27 -9.15 20.61
CA ASP A 324 5.06 -8.49 21.89
C ASP A 324 4.41 -7.12 21.66
N LYS A 325 3.93 -6.48 22.73
CA LYS A 325 3.38 -5.12 22.71
C LYS A 325 4.04 -4.29 23.80
N PRO A 326 4.29 -2.99 23.57
CA PRO A 326 4.72 -2.11 24.65
C PRO A 326 3.60 -1.92 25.68
N GLU A 327 3.94 -1.48 26.88
CA GLU A 327 2.95 -1.06 27.86
C GLU A 327 2.18 0.17 27.36
N VAL A 328 0.85 0.16 27.51
CA VAL A 328 -0.05 1.24 27.06
C VAL A 328 0.39 2.61 27.60
N LYS A 329 0.86 2.69 28.85
CA LYS A 329 1.30 3.94 29.47
C LYS A 329 2.58 4.51 28.85
N ARG A 330 3.43 3.65 28.29
CA ARG A 330 4.74 4.02 27.74
C ARG A 330 4.65 4.40 26.28
N ASP A 331 3.90 3.63 25.51
CA ASP A 331 3.69 3.87 24.08
C ASP A 331 2.26 3.45 23.67
N PRO A 332 1.26 4.30 23.96
CA PRO A 332 -0.14 3.96 23.73
C PRO A 332 -0.45 3.78 22.24
N GLN A 333 0.20 4.56 21.38
CA GLN A 333 0.02 4.50 19.93
C GLN A 333 0.46 3.15 19.36
N THR A 334 1.69 2.73 19.63
CA THR A 334 2.19 1.43 19.17
C THR A 334 1.37 0.28 19.77
N TYR A 335 0.92 0.40 21.02
CA TYR A 335 0.05 -0.60 21.64
C TYR A 335 -1.28 -0.77 20.87
N TYR A 336 -1.97 0.34 20.54
CA TYR A 336 -3.24 0.26 19.82
C TYR A 336 -3.07 -0.23 18.39
N LEU A 337 -2.03 0.23 17.67
CA LEU A 337 -1.69 -0.25 16.32
C LEU A 337 -1.43 -1.76 16.30
N LEU A 338 -0.63 -2.27 17.23
CA LEU A 338 -0.37 -3.72 17.34
C LEU A 338 -1.58 -4.52 17.85
N SER A 339 -2.50 -3.88 18.58
CA SER A 339 -3.76 -4.51 18.96
C SER A 339 -4.69 -4.65 17.78
N LEU A 340 -4.77 -3.64 16.91
CA LEU A 340 -5.48 -3.73 15.63
C LEU A 340 -4.91 -4.85 14.74
N CYS A 341 -3.59 -5.05 14.71
CA CYS A 341 -2.96 -6.18 14.01
C CYS A 341 -3.38 -7.58 14.52
N GLN A 342 -4.04 -7.68 15.67
CA GLN A 342 -4.55 -8.93 16.24
C GLN A 342 -6.08 -9.05 16.11
N GLU A 343 -6.79 -7.97 15.77
CA GLU A 343 -8.25 -7.96 15.62
C GLU A 343 -8.67 -8.26 14.18
N SER A 344 -8.92 -9.54 13.90
CA SER A 344 -9.41 -10.01 12.60
C SER A 344 -10.91 -9.76 12.36
N GLU A 345 -11.57 -9.05 13.28
CA GLU A 345 -13.00 -8.76 13.25
C GLU A 345 -13.28 -7.25 13.30
N ALA A 346 -14.20 -6.77 12.46
CA ALA A 346 -14.50 -5.35 12.31
C ALA A 346 -15.09 -4.72 13.57
N THR A 347 -16.03 -5.39 14.24
CA THR A 347 -16.74 -4.83 15.39
C THR A 347 -15.82 -4.55 16.58
N PRO A 348 -14.96 -5.50 17.03
CA PRO A 348 -13.96 -5.20 18.06
C PRO A 348 -12.96 -4.12 17.64
N ALA A 349 -12.54 -4.10 16.36
CA ALA A 349 -11.58 -3.13 15.85
C ALA A 349 -12.06 -1.68 15.96
N ILE A 350 -13.37 -1.40 15.82
CA ILE A 350 -13.93 -0.05 16.02
C ILE A 350 -13.57 0.52 17.39
N SER A 351 -13.59 -0.30 18.45
CA SER A 351 -13.24 0.18 19.79
C SER A 351 -11.78 0.61 19.91
N LEU A 352 -10.87 -0.06 19.18
CA LEU A 352 -9.46 0.27 19.14
C LEU A 352 -9.20 1.47 18.23
N ILE A 353 -9.91 1.57 17.09
CA ILE A 353 -9.88 2.73 16.20
C ILE A 353 -10.27 3.98 17.00
N LYS A 354 -11.38 3.95 17.75
CA LYS A 354 -11.82 5.06 18.60
C LYS A 354 -10.78 5.47 19.64
N LYS A 355 -10.13 4.51 20.32
CA LYS A 355 -9.08 4.82 21.30
C LYS A 355 -7.84 5.46 20.67
N LEU A 356 -7.45 5.00 19.48
CA LEU A 356 -6.35 5.59 18.75
C LEU A 356 -6.72 6.99 18.25
N ASP A 357 -7.97 7.18 17.86
CA ASP A 357 -8.53 8.46 17.45
C ASP A 357 -8.53 9.48 18.60
N GLU A 358 -9.06 9.10 19.76
CA GLU A 358 -9.02 9.90 20.99
C GLU A 358 -7.57 10.27 21.38
N LEU A 359 -6.62 9.35 21.20
CA LEU A 359 -5.20 9.62 21.41
C LEU A 359 -4.67 10.68 20.44
N HIS A 360 -5.01 10.60 19.15
CA HIS A 360 -4.59 11.59 18.15
C HIS A 360 -5.22 12.96 18.37
N GLN A 361 -6.45 13.01 18.90
CA GLN A 361 -7.13 14.26 19.26
C GLN A 361 -6.49 14.92 20.49
N THR A 362 -6.14 14.12 21.50
CA THR A 362 -5.57 14.61 22.76
C THR A 362 -4.09 14.98 22.66
N ASP A 363 -3.33 14.29 21.79
CA ASP A 363 -1.94 14.60 21.49
C ASP A 363 -1.69 14.50 19.96
N PRO A 364 -1.89 15.61 19.21
CA PRO A 364 -1.66 15.65 17.77
C PRO A 364 -0.24 15.31 17.34
N ALA A 365 0.76 15.46 18.23
CA ALA A 365 2.14 15.07 17.92
C ALA A 365 2.25 13.55 17.74
N THR A 366 1.45 12.76 18.45
CA THR A 366 1.39 11.30 18.22
C THR A 366 0.97 10.96 16.80
N ARG A 367 0.00 11.68 16.24
CA ARG A 367 -0.45 11.48 14.85
C ARG A 367 0.70 11.71 13.86
N GLY A 368 1.49 12.77 14.05
CA GLY A 368 2.66 13.08 13.22
C GLY A 368 3.78 12.02 13.25
N ARG A 369 3.74 11.07 14.20
CA ARG A 369 4.68 9.94 14.24
C ARG A 369 4.32 8.80 13.29
N MET A 370 3.07 8.74 12.81
CA MET A 370 2.69 7.74 11.81
C MET A 370 3.25 8.14 10.46
N ARG A 371 3.81 7.17 9.76
CA ARG A 371 4.19 7.36 8.35
C ARG A 371 2.93 7.49 7.52
N GLN A 372 3.03 8.20 6.41
CA GLN A 372 1.93 8.38 5.47
C GLN A 372 1.30 7.03 5.06
N THR A 373 2.11 6.02 4.78
CA THR A 373 1.65 4.67 4.42
C THR A 373 0.90 3.95 5.54
N GLU A 374 1.33 4.14 6.80
CA GLU A 374 0.65 3.58 7.96
C GLU A 374 -0.70 4.27 8.19
N PHE A 375 -0.73 5.58 7.97
CA PHE A 375 -1.94 6.40 8.10
C PHE A 375 -2.97 6.11 7.00
N GLU A 376 -2.53 5.96 5.75
CA GLU A 376 -3.38 5.58 4.62
C GLU A 376 -4.01 4.20 4.86
N ALA A 377 -3.22 3.18 5.20
CA ALA A 377 -3.75 1.85 5.48
C ALA A 377 -4.64 1.80 6.74
N PHE A 378 -4.34 2.62 7.76
CA PHE A 378 -5.23 2.79 8.92
C PHE A 378 -6.56 3.41 8.51
N SER A 379 -6.54 4.40 7.61
CA SER A 379 -7.74 5.07 7.10
C SER A 379 -8.62 4.09 6.32
N ASP A 380 -8.04 3.28 5.44
CA ASP A 380 -8.76 2.23 4.69
C ASP A 380 -9.42 1.21 5.63
N LEU A 381 -8.70 0.79 6.69
CA LEU A 381 -9.23 -0.10 7.73
C LEU A 381 -10.39 0.55 8.49
N ALA A 382 -10.25 1.82 8.88
CA ALA A 382 -11.27 2.56 9.63
C ALA A 382 -12.53 2.79 8.81
N VAL A 383 -12.40 3.16 7.53
CA VAL A 383 -13.53 3.32 6.61
C VAL A 383 -14.27 2.00 6.43
N THR A 384 -13.54 0.91 6.19
CA THR A 384 -14.15 -0.42 6.00
C THR A 384 -14.85 -0.91 7.27
N ALA A 385 -14.20 -0.78 8.44
CA ALA A 385 -14.80 -1.18 9.71
C ALA A 385 -16.06 -0.37 10.03
N SER A 386 -16.04 0.95 9.79
CA SER A 386 -17.18 1.83 10.03
C SER A 386 -18.32 1.54 9.05
N PHE A 387 -18.01 1.25 7.79
CA PHE A 387 -19.01 0.79 6.82
C PHE A 387 -19.72 -0.48 7.32
N ILE A 388 -18.97 -1.47 7.80
CA ILE A 388 -19.52 -2.72 8.35
C ILE A 388 -20.42 -2.45 9.57
N LEU A 389 -20.02 -1.53 10.44
CA LEU A 389 -20.83 -1.11 11.57
C LEU A 389 -22.15 -0.46 11.11
N HIS A 390 -22.07 0.47 10.15
CA HIS A 390 -23.23 1.19 9.62
C HIS A 390 -24.20 0.23 8.93
N ILE A 391 -23.75 -0.63 8.03
CA ILE A 391 -24.63 -1.60 7.36
C ILE A 391 -25.28 -2.56 8.37
N THR A 392 -24.55 -3.02 9.39
CA THR A 392 -25.11 -3.90 10.44
C THR A 392 -26.15 -3.20 11.31
N SER A 393 -26.11 -1.87 11.41
CA SER A 393 -27.12 -1.07 12.11
C SER A 393 -28.43 -0.92 11.31
N VAL A 394 -28.37 -1.05 9.99
CA VAL A 394 -29.52 -0.90 9.08
C VAL A 394 -30.13 -2.25 8.70
N VAL A 395 -29.29 -3.27 8.51
CA VAL A 395 -29.72 -4.62 8.11
C VAL A 395 -29.08 -5.68 9.00
N SER A 396 -29.86 -6.71 9.32
CA SER A 396 -29.34 -7.88 10.05
C SER A 396 -28.55 -8.77 9.10
N LEU A 397 -27.23 -8.66 9.14
CA LEU A 397 -26.34 -9.53 8.36
C LEU A 397 -26.30 -10.95 8.96
N PRO A 398 -26.41 -12.00 8.13
CA PRO A 398 -26.37 -13.38 8.60
C PRO A 398 -24.97 -13.79 9.08
N THR A 399 -24.92 -14.79 9.98
CA THR A 399 -23.67 -15.33 10.51
C THR A 399 -22.82 -15.96 9.41
N LYS A 400 -21.50 -15.73 9.49
CA LYS A 400 -20.47 -16.17 8.52
C LYS A 400 -20.35 -17.70 8.32
N ALA A 401 -20.99 -18.50 9.17
CA ALA A 401 -20.76 -19.94 9.31
C ALA A 401 -21.51 -20.82 8.28
N GLY A 402 -22.11 -20.23 7.24
CA GLY A 402 -22.84 -20.96 6.21
C GLY A 402 -21.96 -21.33 5.01
N ARG A 403 -22.20 -22.51 4.41
CA ARG A 403 -21.81 -22.80 3.01
C ARG A 403 -22.63 -21.97 1.99
N LYS A 404 -23.56 -21.11 2.46
CA LYS A 404 -24.47 -20.27 1.67
C LYS A 404 -23.80 -18.92 1.38
N GLY A 405 -23.99 -18.40 0.16
CA GLY A 405 -23.43 -17.12 -0.33
C GLY A 405 -21.91 -17.11 -0.47
N GLN A 406 -21.39 -18.08 -1.20
CA GLN A 406 -19.97 -18.15 -1.57
C GLN A 406 -19.74 -17.81 -3.04
N ILE A 407 -20.69 -17.16 -3.73
CA ILE A 407 -20.63 -16.98 -5.18
C ILE A 407 -19.40 -16.14 -5.52
N TYR A 408 -19.34 -14.92 -4.97
CA TYR A 408 -18.22 -14.02 -5.18
C TYR A 408 -16.91 -14.59 -4.63
N LYS A 409 -16.93 -15.08 -3.39
CA LYS A 409 -15.73 -15.63 -2.72
C LYS A 409 -15.07 -16.76 -3.50
N THR A 410 -15.87 -17.65 -4.07
CA THR A 410 -15.36 -18.82 -4.82
C THR A 410 -14.71 -18.38 -6.12
N ARG A 411 -15.37 -17.49 -6.86
CA ARG A 411 -14.87 -16.96 -8.14
C ARG A 411 -13.64 -16.08 -7.94
N TRP A 412 -13.64 -15.24 -6.90
CA TRP A 412 -12.48 -14.46 -6.48
C TRP A 412 -11.27 -15.36 -6.21
N LYS A 413 -11.41 -16.42 -5.41
CA LYS A 413 -10.30 -17.33 -5.11
C LYS A 413 -9.74 -18.01 -6.36
N ALA A 414 -10.60 -18.35 -7.31
CA ALA A 414 -10.16 -18.92 -8.58
C ALA A 414 -9.37 -17.91 -9.42
N LEU A 415 -9.85 -16.65 -9.50
CA LEU A 415 -9.15 -15.58 -10.21
C LEU A 415 -7.83 -15.19 -9.53
N ASP A 416 -7.83 -15.05 -8.20
CA ASP A 416 -6.61 -14.75 -7.44
C ASP A 416 -5.56 -15.85 -7.64
N ALA A 417 -5.93 -17.14 -7.56
CA ALA A 417 -5.00 -18.23 -7.84
C ALA A 417 -4.43 -18.18 -9.27
N GLU A 418 -5.24 -17.79 -10.26
CA GLU A 418 -4.79 -17.56 -11.64
C GLU A 418 -3.76 -16.43 -11.70
N LEU A 419 -4.07 -15.28 -11.09
CA LEU A 419 -3.21 -14.09 -11.09
C LEU A 419 -1.91 -14.29 -10.28
N GLN A 420 -1.94 -15.02 -9.16
CA GLN A 420 -0.73 -15.36 -8.40
C GLN A 420 0.26 -16.17 -9.24
N SER A 421 -0.22 -17.01 -10.17
CA SER A 421 0.66 -17.76 -11.07
C SER A 421 1.35 -16.86 -12.11
N LEU A 422 0.69 -15.77 -12.53
CA LEU A 422 1.23 -14.81 -13.50
C LEU A 422 2.24 -13.86 -12.85
N LYS A 423 1.98 -13.45 -11.61
CA LYS A 423 2.83 -12.57 -10.80
C LYS A 423 4.30 -12.98 -10.77
N GLU A 424 4.58 -14.29 -10.62
CA GLU A 424 5.96 -14.80 -10.52
C GLU A 424 6.78 -14.69 -11.82
N VAL A 425 6.09 -14.53 -12.94
CA VAL A 425 6.66 -14.48 -14.29
C VAL A 425 6.62 -13.07 -14.88
N ALA A 426 5.83 -12.16 -14.31
CA ALA A 426 5.74 -10.77 -14.74
C ALA A 426 7.11 -10.07 -14.58
N ASP A 427 7.62 -9.52 -15.68
CA ASP A 427 8.86 -8.74 -15.69
C ASP A 427 8.61 -7.36 -16.28
N LEU A 428 8.76 -6.33 -15.46
CA LEU A 428 8.61 -4.92 -15.80
C LEU A 428 9.95 -4.18 -15.61
N SER A 429 11.06 -4.90 -15.44
CA SER A 429 12.34 -4.37 -15.00
C SER A 429 12.88 -3.24 -15.89
N GLU A 430 12.64 -3.31 -17.20
CA GLU A 430 12.99 -2.27 -18.17
C GLU A 430 12.50 -0.88 -17.76
N PHE A 431 11.30 -0.80 -17.17
CA PHE A 431 10.66 0.46 -16.83
C PHE A 431 10.83 0.84 -15.37
N VAL A 432 10.92 -0.15 -14.47
CA VAL A 432 10.76 0.07 -13.02
C VAL A 432 12.04 -0.06 -12.22
N VAL A 433 13.18 -0.36 -12.86
CA VAL A 433 14.46 -0.56 -12.18
C VAL A 433 15.49 0.51 -12.59
N PRO A 434 15.99 1.31 -11.64
CA PRO A 434 15.56 1.43 -10.24
C PRO A 434 14.13 2.00 -10.10
N THR A 435 13.48 1.81 -8.95
CA THR A 435 12.08 2.25 -8.73
C THR A 435 11.86 3.74 -9.04
N THR A 436 12.91 4.56 -8.90
CA THR A 436 12.89 5.99 -9.25
C THR A 436 12.62 6.27 -10.72
N ASN A 437 12.79 5.29 -11.63
CA ASN A 437 12.43 5.45 -13.03
C ASN A 437 10.95 5.78 -13.21
N LEU A 438 10.09 5.36 -12.27
CA LEU A 438 8.66 5.67 -12.27
C LEU A 438 8.36 7.17 -12.12
N PHE A 439 9.32 8.03 -11.76
CA PHE A 439 9.12 9.48 -11.83
C PHE A 439 9.05 10.00 -13.27
N GLU A 440 9.64 9.28 -14.22
CA GLU A 440 9.58 9.66 -15.63
C GLU A 440 8.28 9.16 -16.25
N LYS A 441 7.50 10.08 -16.82
CA LYS A 441 6.21 9.76 -17.46
C LYS A 441 6.31 8.64 -18.50
N LYS A 442 7.40 8.60 -19.28
CA LYS A 442 7.64 7.54 -20.27
C LYS A 442 7.72 6.16 -19.61
N ASN A 443 8.45 6.04 -18.51
CA ASN A 443 8.64 4.76 -17.82
C ASN A 443 7.41 4.37 -17.01
N ALA A 444 6.74 5.35 -16.37
CA ALA A 444 5.47 5.11 -15.70
C ALA A 444 4.41 4.55 -16.66
N ASN A 445 4.25 5.17 -17.83
CA ASN A 445 3.34 4.68 -18.86
C ASN A 445 3.79 3.32 -19.40
N GLY A 446 5.08 3.18 -19.74
CA GLY A 446 5.64 1.91 -20.25
C GLY A 446 5.44 0.75 -19.27
N ALA A 447 5.56 0.98 -17.96
CA ALA A 447 5.31 -0.04 -16.94
C ALA A 447 3.83 -0.47 -16.90
N MET A 448 2.90 0.48 -17.01
CA MET A 448 1.46 0.18 -17.03
C MET A 448 1.05 -0.52 -18.34
N ASP A 449 1.56 -0.05 -19.48
CA ASP A 449 1.29 -0.64 -20.79
C ASP A 449 1.85 -2.06 -20.88
N ALA A 450 3.09 -2.29 -20.43
CA ALA A 450 3.70 -3.62 -20.40
C ALA A 450 2.96 -4.59 -19.47
N LEU A 451 2.42 -4.11 -18.34
CA LEU A 451 1.58 -4.92 -17.47
C LEU A 451 0.25 -5.28 -18.13
N ASP A 452 -0.41 -4.31 -18.77
CA ASP A 452 -1.66 -4.53 -19.52
C ASP A 452 -1.45 -5.56 -20.65
N GLU A 453 -0.38 -5.42 -21.44
CA GLU A 453 -0.02 -6.34 -22.52
C GLU A 453 0.30 -7.74 -21.97
N PHE A 454 1.06 -7.82 -20.88
CA PHE A 454 1.37 -9.10 -20.22
C PHE A 454 0.11 -9.82 -19.75
N ILE A 455 -0.82 -9.12 -19.10
CA ILE A 455 -2.09 -9.70 -18.66
C ILE A 455 -2.96 -10.08 -19.86
N LEU A 456 -3.02 -9.25 -20.90
CA LEU A 456 -3.80 -9.54 -22.11
C LEU A 456 -3.29 -10.80 -22.82
N ASP A 457 -1.96 -10.97 -22.94
CA ASP A 457 -1.35 -12.18 -23.51
C ASP A 457 -1.68 -13.42 -22.67
N LYS A 458 -1.48 -13.35 -21.35
CA LYS A 458 -1.55 -14.51 -20.45
C LYS A 458 -2.95 -14.88 -19.97
N ALA A 459 -3.85 -13.91 -19.80
CA ALA A 459 -5.19 -14.10 -19.27
C ALA A 459 -6.30 -13.87 -20.31
N GLY A 460 -5.97 -13.34 -21.48
CA GLY A 460 -6.86 -13.18 -22.64
C GLY A 460 -7.65 -11.88 -22.70
N THR A 461 -7.56 -11.02 -21.68
CA THR A 461 -8.15 -9.68 -21.61
C THR A 461 -7.42 -8.87 -20.53
N LYS A 462 -7.72 -7.58 -20.39
CA LYS A 462 -7.13 -6.72 -19.36
C LYS A 462 -7.60 -7.08 -17.95
N LEU A 463 -6.78 -6.76 -16.95
CA LEU A 463 -7.04 -7.08 -15.54
C LEU A 463 -8.39 -6.54 -15.04
N GLU A 464 -8.77 -5.34 -15.44
CA GLU A 464 -10.07 -4.74 -15.12
C GLU A 464 -11.24 -5.57 -15.64
N PHE A 465 -11.14 -6.05 -16.88
CA PHE A 465 -12.19 -6.83 -17.51
C PHE A 465 -12.33 -8.22 -16.88
N LEU A 466 -11.25 -8.80 -16.36
CA LEU A 466 -11.33 -10.04 -15.57
C LEU A 466 -12.24 -9.87 -14.35
N TYR A 467 -12.11 -8.75 -13.62
CA TYR A 467 -12.95 -8.44 -12.47
C TYR A 467 -14.37 -8.07 -12.87
N GLN A 468 -14.54 -7.27 -13.93
CA GLN A 468 -15.87 -6.93 -14.43
C GLN A 468 -16.64 -8.18 -14.85
N ASP A 469 -16.03 -9.07 -15.63
CA ASP A 469 -16.64 -10.31 -16.08
C ASP A 469 -17.00 -11.21 -14.90
N MET A 470 -16.08 -11.33 -13.93
CA MET A 470 -16.34 -12.07 -12.70
C MET A 470 -17.56 -11.51 -11.95
N ILE A 471 -17.70 -10.19 -11.84
CA ILE A 471 -18.86 -9.54 -11.18
C ILE A 471 -20.15 -9.83 -11.93
N GLU A 472 -20.18 -9.64 -13.25
CA GLU A 472 -21.41 -9.87 -14.04
C GLU A 472 -21.84 -11.34 -13.93
N GLU A 473 -20.90 -12.27 -14.02
CA GLU A 473 -21.20 -13.69 -13.84
C GLU A 473 -21.65 -14.00 -12.40
N CYS A 474 -21.15 -13.32 -11.37
CA CYS A 474 -21.67 -13.47 -9.99
C CYS A 474 -23.13 -13.03 -9.91
N LEU A 475 -23.49 -11.90 -10.53
CA LEU A 475 -24.85 -11.38 -10.54
C LEU A 475 -25.81 -12.27 -11.35
N GLU A 476 -25.34 -12.85 -12.45
CA GLU A 476 -26.07 -13.89 -13.20
C GLU A 476 -26.37 -15.10 -12.31
N ASN A 477 -25.38 -15.63 -11.58
CA ASN A 477 -25.62 -16.76 -10.66
C ASN A 477 -26.59 -16.40 -9.54
N ILE A 478 -26.59 -15.15 -9.05
CA ILE A 478 -27.58 -14.68 -8.07
C ILE A 478 -28.98 -14.74 -8.68
N ARG A 479 -29.17 -14.26 -9.91
CA ARG A 479 -30.45 -14.31 -10.64
C ARG A 479 -30.91 -15.75 -10.86
N ASP A 480 -30.04 -16.60 -11.40
CA ASP A 480 -30.36 -18.02 -11.64
C ASP A 480 -30.74 -18.73 -10.34
N TYR A 481 -30.00 -18.46 -9.25
CA TYR A 481 -30.30 -19.06 -7.95
C TYR A 481 -31.62 -18.54 -7.39
N HIS A 482 -31.91 -17.25 -7.56
CA HIS A 482 -33.17 -16.63 -7.15
C HIS A 482 -34.36 -17.25 -7.90
N GLU A 483 -34.30 -17.37 -9.22
CA GLU A 483 -35.34 -18.01 -10.05
C GLU A 483 -35.57 -19.48 -9.64
N GLN A 484 -34.49 -20.21 -9.37
CA GLN A 484 -34.56 -21.58 -8.87
C GLN A 484 -35.24 -21.66 -7.49
N GLN A 485 -35.00 -20.71 -6.59
CA GLN A 485 -35.63 -20.68 -5.28
C GLN A 485 -37.11 -20.29 -5.37
N GLN A 486 -37.46 -19.28 -6.17
CA GLN A 486 -38.85 -18.89 -6.42
C GLN A 486 -39.66 -20.08 -6.98
N SER A 487 -39.11 -20.79 -7.97
CA SER A 487 -39.73 -21.99 -8.55
C SER A 487 -39.99 -23.10 -7.52
N LYS A 488 -39.11 -23.25 -6.51
CA LYS A 488 -39.25 -24.28 -5.47
C LYS A 488 -40.25 -23.91 -4.40
N VAL A 489 -40.31 -22.64 -4.01
CA VAL A 489 -41.35 -22.13 -3.09
C VAL A 489 -42.73 -22.34 -3.71
N ALA A 490 -42.87 -22.09 -5.02
CA ALA A 490 -44.09 -22.38 -5.76
C ALA A 490 -44.44 -23.89 -5.80
N GLN A 491 -43.44 -24.77 -5.72
CA GLN A 491 -43.61 -26.24 -5.80
C GLN A 491 -43.69 -26.96 -4.43
N LYS A 492 -43.73 -26.24 -3.29
CA LYS A 492 -43.81 -26.81 -1.91
C LYS A 492 -42.79 -27.95 -1.60
N LYS A 493 -41.56 -27.89 -2.12
CA LYS A 493 -40.48 -28.87 -1.82
C LYS A 493 -39.52 -28.39 -0.73
N VAL A 494 -38.96 -29.35 0.03
CA VAL A 494 -37.95 -29.20 1.11
C VAL A 494 -36.60 -28.68 0.59
N GLU A 495 -35.87 -27.99 1.48
CA GLU A 495 -34.58 -27.30 1.30
C GLU A 495 -33.59 -28.00 0.34
N LEU A 496 -33.09 -27.22 -0.64
CA LEU A 496 -31.91 -27.60 -1.43
C LEU A 496 -30.61 -27.11 -0.78
N PRO A 497 -29.48 -27.80 -1.06
CA PRO A 497 -28.17 -27.38 -0.60
C PRO A 497 -27.82 -25.95 -1.05
N PRO A 498 -26.88 -25.30 -0.35
CA PRO A 498 -26.35 -23.99 -0.73
C PRO A 498 -25.98 -23.94 -2.22
N CYS A 499 -26.26 -22.82 -2.90
CA CYS A 499 -25.70 -22.58 -4.23
C CYS A 499 -24.17 -22.61 -4.10
N ILE A 500 -23.54 -23.69 -4.56
CA ILE A 500 -22.13 -23.69 -4.88
C ILE A 500 -22.11 -23.43 -6.39
N PRO A 501 -21.63 -22.26 -6.85
CA PRO A 501 -21.52 -22.02 -8.28
C PRO A 501 -20.67 -23.13 -8.88
N SER A 502 -21.15 -23.74 -9.96
CA SER A 502 -20.32 -24.62 -10.77
C SER A 502 -19.22 -23.76 -11.37
N ILE A 503 -17.99 -23.88 -10.85
CA ILE A 503 -16.83 -23.28 -11.52
C ILE A 503 -16.68 -24.09 -12.81
N GLU A 504 -16.99 -23.48 -13.95
CA GLU A 504 -16.77 -24.12 -15.24
C GLU A 504 -15.32 -24.61 -15.31
N THR A 505 -15.17 -25.93 -15.43
CA THR A 505 -13.89 -26.63 -15.59
C THR A 505 -13.39 -26.51 -17.02
N LEU A 506 -13.43 -25.29 -17.58
CA LEU A 506 -12.71 -24.98 -18.80
C LEU A 506 -11.21 -25.11 -18.53
N THR A 507 -10.50 -25.73 -19.48
CA THR A 507 -9.03 -25.72 -19.44
C THR A 507 -8.54 -24.26 -19.50
N PRO A 508 -7.38 -23.92 -18.88
CA PRO A 508 -6.86 -22.56 -18.90
C PRO A 508 -6.78 -21.96 -20.31
N LYS A 509 -6.39 -22.76 -21.31
CA LYS A 509 -6.33 -22.34 -22.72
C LYS A 509 -7.72 -22.00 -23.29
N ALA A 510 -8.72 -22.86 -23.06
CA ALA A 510 -10.08 -22.62 -23.53
C ALA A 510 -10.68 -21.36 -22.88
N ARG A 511 -10.38 -21.13 -21.60
CA ARG A 511 -10.81 -19.91 -20.87
C ARG A 511 -10.18 -18.65 -21.44
N ILE A 512 -8.88 -18.67 -21.73
CA ILE A 512 -8.16 -17.54 -22.33
C ILE A 512 -8.75 -17.22 -23.71
N GLU A 513 -9.01 -18.23 -24.54
CA GLU A 513 -9.59 -18.02 -25.88
C GLU A 513 -11.01 -17.45 -25.82
N LEU A 514 -11.84 -17.95 -24.90
CA LEU A 514 -13.18 -17.40 -24.67
C LEU A 514 -13.12 -15.92 -24.27
N ARG A 515 -12.20 -15.55 -23.39
CA ARG A 515 -12.00 -14.15 -22.99
C ARG A 515 -11.52 -13.29 -24.15
N ARG A 516 -10.63 -13.80 -25.01
CA ARG A 516 -10.17 -13.08 -26.22
C ARG A 516 -11.31 -12.85 -27.20
N GLU A 517 -12.19 -13.83 -27.42
CA GLU A 517 -13.39 -13.65 -28.25
C GLU A 517 -14.36 -12.62 -27.65
N LYS A 518 -14.56 -12.65 -26.32
CA LYS A 518 -15.36 -11.64 -25.61
C LYS A 518 -14.74 -10.24 -25.73
N ASP A 519 -13.42 -10.13 -25.67
CA ASP A 519 -12.68 -8.86 -25.80
C ASP A 519 -12.84 -8.26 -27.19
N LYS A 520 -12.79 -9.08 -28.26
CA LYS A 520 -13.02 -8.63 -29.65
C LYS A 520 -14.40 -8.02 -29.88
N THR A 521 -15.40 -8.47 -29.15
CA THR A 521 -16.81 -8.02 -29.28
C THR A 521 -17.17 -6.90 -28.30
N ARG A 522 -16.22 -6.48 -27.45
CA ARG A 522 -16.43 -5.51 -26.38
C ARG A 522 -16.35 -4.08 -26.91
N PRO A 523 -17.31 -3.19 -26.59
CA PRO A 523 -17.20 -1.77 -26.91
C PRO A 523 -16.02 -1.10 -26.19
N ALA A 524 -15.32 -0.17 -26.85
CA ALA A 524 -14.13 0.50 -26.31
C ALA A 524 -14.36 1.27 -24.97
N HIS A 525 -15.62 1.56 -24.62
CA HIS A 525 -16.01 2.28 -23.40
C HIS A 525 -16.75 1.39 -22.38
N SER A 526 -16.72 0.06 -22.53
CA SER A 526 -17.56 -0.81 -21.70
C SER A 526 -17.00 -1.08 -20.30
N SER A 527 -15.79 -0.62 -19.99
CA SER A 527 -15.20 -0.78 -18.66
C SER A 527 -15.81 0.24 -17.72
N PHE A 528 -16.38 -0.20 -16.59
CA PHE A 528 -16.80 0.74 -15.55
C PHE A 528 -15.60 1.47 -14.92
N PHE A 529 -14.38 0.94 -15.07
CA PHE A 529 -13.14 1.62 -14.70
C PHE A 529 -12.75 2.75 -15.67
N HIS A 530 -13.33 2.78 -16.88
CA HIS A 530 -13.09 3.78 -17.94
C HIS A 530 -14.39 4.48 -18.36
N ALA A 531 -15.24 4.86 -17.39
CA ALA A 531 -16.26 5.87 -17.69
C ALA A 531 -15.55 7.08 -18.30
N PRO A 532 -16.02 7.62 -19.45
CA PRO A 532 -15.24 8.54 -20.25
C PRO A 532 -14.91 9.79 -19.43
N THR A 533 -13.65 9.92 -19.04
CA THR A 533 -13.03 11.23 -18.91
C THR A 533 -12.85 11.68 -20.36
N THR A 534 -13.86 12.34 -20.93
CA THR A 534 -13.66 13.13 -22.13
C THR A 534 -12.39 13.94 -21.88
N PRO A 535 -11.36 13.84 -22.75
CA PRO A 535 -10.32 14.85 -22.72
C PRO A 535 -11.05 16.16 -22.97
N ILE A 536 -11.18 16.98 -21.93
CA ILE A 536 -11.62 18.36 -22.12
C ILE A 536 -10.45 19.01 -22.86
N ASP A 537 -10.53 18.94 -24.17
CA ASP A 537 -9.80 19.82 -25.05
C ASP A 537 -10.31 21.22 -24.70
N TYR A 538 -9.47 22.05 -24.07
CA TYR A 538 -9.80 23.43 -23.72
C TYR A 538 -9.73 24.31 -24.97
N SER A 539 -10.43 23.91 -26.02
CA SER A 539 -10.65 24.72 -27.20
C SER A 539 -12.15 24.86 -27.45
N GLY A 540 -12.74 25.80 -26.70
CA GLY A 540 -13.95 26.51 -27.11
C GLY A 540 -15.28 25.76 -26.95
N SER A 541 -15.82 25.79 -25.75
CA SER A 541 -17.26 26.01 -25.56
C SER A 541 -17.48 26.72 -24.22
N GLU A 542 -17.87 28.00 -24.29
CA GLU A 542 -18.32 28.82 -23.15
C GLU A 542 -19.62 28.22 -22.57
N GLU A 543 -19.50 27.30 -21.62
CA GLU A 543 -20.58 27.06 -20.65
C GLU A 543 -20.27 27.87 -19.39
N GLU A 544 -21.29 28.53 -18.83
CA GLU A 544 -21.18 29.42 -17.68
C GLU A 544 -20.46 28.74 -16.50
N ILE A 545 -19.19 29.10 -16.30
CA ILE A 545 -18.45 28.75 -15.10
C ILE A 545 -19.12 29.49 -13.94
N THR A 546 -19.72 28.76 -13.00
CA THR A 546 -20.24 29.34 -11.75
C THR A 546 -19.08 30.00 -11.00
N ARG A 547 -19.12 31.32 -10.88
CA ARG A 547 -18.06 32.10 -10.22
C ARG A 547 -18.46 32.42 -8.79
N PHE A 548 -17.65 31.98 -7.83
CA PHE A 548 -17.88 32.26 -6.42
C PHE A 548 -17.14 33.55 -6.03
N LYS A 549 -17.86 34.46 -5.38
CA LYS A 549 -17.25 35.62 -4.72
C LYS A 549 -16.73 35.19 -3.36
N VAL A 550 -15.42 35.22 -3.21
CA VAL A 550 -14.72 34.71 -2.03
C VAL A 550 -13.66 35.69 -1.56
N ARG A 551 -13.20 35.52 -0.31
CA ARG A 551 -12.11 36.33 0.23
C ARG A 551 -10.80 36.04 -0.51
N GLN A 552 -9.90 37.02 -0.58
CA GLN A 552 -8.64 36.95 -1.33
C GLN A 552 -7.80 35.68 -1.06
N ASP A 553 -7.82 35.14 0.16
CA ASP A 553 -7.03 33.96 0.53
C ASP A 553 -7.60 32.64 -0.04
N THR A 554 -8.89 32.62 -0.41
CA THR A 554 -9.58 31.45 -0.96
C THR A 554 -9.11 31.16 -2.40
N PRO A 555 -9.10 32.13 -3.34
CA PRO A 555 -8.48 31.96 -4.65
C PRO A 555 -6.99 31.59 -4.59
N ASP A 556 -6.23 32.14 -3.64
CA ASP A 556 -4.80 31.81 -3.49
C ASP A 556 -4.61 30.34 -3.10
N THR A 557 -5.42 29.86 -2.16
CA THR A 557 -5.44 28.46 -1.72
C THR A 557 -5.81 27.52 -2.87
N PHE A 558 -6.87 27.82 -3.63
CA PHE A 558 -7.31 26.99 -4.76
C PHE A 558 -6.39 27.11 -5.99
N SER A 559 -5.70 28.23 -6.18
CA SER A 559 -4.71 28.40 -7.24
C SER A 559 -3.52 27.47 -7.05
N VAL A 560 -3.05 27.30 -5.80
CA VAL A 560 -2.03 26.31 -5.46
C VAL A 560 -2.53 24.88 -5.71
N LEU A 561 -3.79 24.59 -5.34
CA LEU A 561 -4.43 23.28 -5.49
C LEU A 561 -4.58 22.84 -6.96
N PHE A 562 -5.01 23.75 -7.84
CA PHE A 562 -5.30 23.46 -9.25
C PHE A 562 -4.14 23.70 -10.21
N SER A 563 -2.99 24.18 -9.70
CA SER A 563 -1.81 24.45 -10.53
C SER A 563 -1.34 23.19 -11.29
N ARG A 564 -1.09 23.35 -12.60
CA ARG A 564 -0.64 22.26 -13.51
C ARG A 564 0.88 22.06 -13.53
N GLY A 565 1.64 22.75 -12.68
CA GLY A 565 3.10 22.67 -12.63
C GLY A 565 3.62 21.49 -11.80
N GLU A 566 4.78 20.94 -12.17
CA GLU A 566 5.48 19.84 -11.49
C GLU A 566 5.90 20.16 -10.03
N ALA A 567 5.87 21.44 -9.64
CA ALA A 567 6.12 21.93 -8.29
C ALA A 567 4.86 22.64 -7.77
N ARG A 568 3.88 21.86 -7.30
CA ARG A 568 2.75 22.43 -6.56
C ARG A 568 3.24 22.93 -5.20
N GLY A 569 2.84 24.14 -4.80
CA GLY A 569 3.08 24.66 -3.44
C GLY A 569 2.39 23.79 -2.38
N SER A 570 2.75 23.99 -1.11
CA SER A 570 2.05 23.38 0.03
C SER A 570 0.93 24.28 0.52
N ILE A 571 -0.25 23.71 0.79
CA ILE A 571 -1.36 24.39 1.44
C ILE A 571 -1.40 23.91 2.89
N HIS A 572 -1.48 24.81 3.86
CA HIS A 572 -1.74 24.40 5.23
C HIS A 572 -3.18 23.96 5.39
N TRP A 573 -3.39 22.86 6.12
CA TRP A 573 -4.71 22.37 6.49
C TRP A 573 -5.66 23.50 6.93
N ALA A 574 -5.30 24.31 7.92
CA ALA A 574 -6.16 25.38 8.43
C ALA A 574 -6.63 26.36 7.33
N ASP A 575 -5.78 26.65 6.35
CA ASP A 575 -6.08 27.59 5.25
C ASP A 575 -7.08 26.99 4.25
N PHE A 576 -6.94 25.70 3.91
CA PHE A 576 -7.96 25.03 3.09
C PHE A 576 -9.29 24.90 3.84
N GLU A 577 -9.27 24.63 5.15
CA GLU A 577 -10.48 24.59 5.96
C GLU A 577 -11.21 25.93 5.96
N ALA A 578 -10.47 27.02 6.15
CA ALA A 578 -11.00 28.37 6.08
C ALA A 578 -11.57 28.69 4.69
N ALA A 579 -10.89 28.27 3.62
CA ALA A 579 -11.35 28.42 2.24
C ALA A 579 -12.66 27.66 1.94
N MET A 580 -12.80 26.43 2.45
CA MET A 580 -14.07 25.67 2.33
C MET A 580 -15.20 26.29 3.15
N VAL A 581 -14.92 26.78 4.36
CA VAL A 581 -15.91 27.51 5.17
C VAL A 581 -16.33 28.81 4.49
N ASP A 582 -15.39 29.53 3.84
CA ASP A 582 -15.66 30.73 3.04
C ASP A 582 -16.56 30.44 1.84
N LEU A 583 -16.49 29.21 1.30
CA LEU A 583 -17.40 28.67 0.28
C LEU A 583 -18.75 28.15 0.86
N GLY A 584 -18.97 28.27 2.17
CA GLY A 584 -20.23 27.92 2.84
C GLY A 584 -20.33 26.48 3.37
N PHE A 585 -19.25 25.71 3.37
CA PHE A 585 -19.26 24.34 3.85
C PHE A 585 -19.31 24.24 5.38
N SER A 586 -20.06 23.26 5.89
CA SER A 586 -20.09 22.85 7.30
C SER A 586 -19.15 21.66 7.53
N VAL A 587 -18.36 21.68 8.60
CA VAL A 587 -17.34 20.64 8.87
C VAL A 587 -17.79 19.71 10.02
N ILE A 588 -17.96 18.42 9.76
CA ILE A 588 -18.38 17.40 10.74
C ILE A 588 -17.26 16.38 10.98
N PRO A 589 -16.68 16.29 12.17
CA PRO A 589 -15.73 15.21 12.48
C PRO A 589 -16.44 13.85 12.54
N LYS A 590 -15.96 12.84 11.80
CA LYS A 590 -16.40 11.43 11.93
C LYS A 590 -15.52 10.66 12.90
N PHE A 591 -14.22 10.59 12.61
CA PHE A 591 -13.19 10.00 13.46
C PHE A 591 -11.92 10.83 13.30
N GLY A 592 -11.56 11.58 14.33
CA GLY A 592 -10.34 12.39 14.40
C GLY A 592 -10.17 13.29 13.21
N SER A 593 -9.24 12.95 12.32
CA SER A 593 -8.91 13.73 11.14
C SER A 593 -9.76 13.48 9.89
N VAL A 594 -10.74 12.58 10.00
CA VAL A 594 -11.78 12.39 8.99
C VAL A 594 -12.87 13.41 9.25
N PHE A 595 -12.85 14.51 8.49
CA PHE A 595 -13.89 15.52 8.51
C PHE A 595 -14.81 15.32 7.31
N THR A 596 -16.12 15.27 7.56
CA THR A 596 -17.15 15.32 6.54
C THR A 596 -17.48 16.79 6.28
N PHE A 597 -17.30 17.30 5.06
CA PHE A 597 -17.69 18.66 4.72
C PHE A 597 -19.08 18.60 4.06
N LEU A 598 -20.10 18.98 4.82
CA LEU A 598 -21.45 19.12 4.31
C LEU A 598 -21.54 20.46 3.57
N PRO A 599 -21.95 20.46 2.31
CA PRO A 599 -22.14 21.72 1.61
C PRO A 599 -23.39 22.47 2.08
N PRO A 600 -23.55 23.77 1.75
CA PRO A 600 -24.89 24.33 1.59
C PRO A 600 -25.67 23.48 0.59
N ALA A 601 -27.01 23.56 0.56
CA ALA A 601 -27.93 22.66 -0.17
C ALA A 601 -27.65 22.40 -1.67
N GLU A 602 -26.58 22.95 -2.25
CA GLU A 602 -26.26 22.86 -3.67
C GLU A 602 -24.90 22.24 -4.05
N ILE A 603 -23.80 22.20 -3.26
CA ILE A 603 -22.49 21.78 -3.84
C ILE A 603 -21.47 21.22 -2.83
N GLY A 604 -21.24 19.89 -2.84
CA GLY A 604 -20.44 19.07 -1.88
C GLY A 604 -18.89 19.08 -1.93
N ALA A 605 -18.28 18.19 -1.13
CA ALA A 605 -16.87 17.77 -1.02
C ALA A 605 -15.90 18.42 0.00
N GLU A 606 -14.85 17.64 0.29
CA GLU A 606 -13.98 17.58 1.48
C GLU A 606 -12.49 17.79 1.09
N LYS A 607 -11.51 17.61 2.00
CA LYS A 607 -10.22 18.35 2.07
C LYS A 607 -8.88 17.58 1.97
N VAL A 608 -7.71 18.24 1.66
CA VAL A 608 -6.40 17.53 1.51
C VAL A 608 -5.00 18.24 1.44
N GLU A 609 -3.89 17.45 1.57
CA GLU A 609 -2.44 17.78 1.32
C GLU A 609 -1.63 16.67 0.56
N GLY A 610 -0.50 16.97 -0.12
CA GLY A 610 0.45 15.98 -0.73
C GLY A 610 0.07 15.39 -2.11
N VAL A 611 0.46 14.15 -2.46
CA VAL A 611 -0.16 13.38 -3.58
C VAL A 611 -1.69 13.35 -3.45
N ILE A 612 -2.16 13.46 -2.21
CA ILE A 612 -3.57 13.58 -1.94
C ILE A 612 -4.14 14.89 -2.55
N LEU A 613 -3.37 15.99 -2.74
CA LEU A 613 -3.79 17.21 -3.50
C LEU A 613 -4.17 16.89 -4.95
N LEU A 614 -3.49 15.92 -5.58
CA LEU A 614 -3.86 15.44 -6.92
C LEU A 614 -5.20 14.70 -6.88
N ILE A 615 -5.41 13.87 -5.84
CA ILE A 615 -6.67 13.15 -5.59
C ILE A 615 -7.83 14.15 -5.43
N PHE A 616 -7.65 15.23 -4.68
CA PHE A 616 -8.72 16.19 -4.47
C PHE A 616 -8.90 17.16 -5.60
N ALA A 617 -7.83 17.65 -6.23
CA ALA A 617 -7.95 18.46 -7.43
C ALA A 617 -8.68 17.68 -8.55
N SER A 618 -8.39 16.38 -8.69
CA SER A 618 -9.09 15.48 -9.60
C SER A 618 -10.57 15.36 -9.24
N ARG A 619 -10.89 15.12 -7.96
CA ARG A 619 -12.27 15.03 -7.47
C ARG A 619 -13.06 16.32 -7.61
N LEU A 620 -12.51 17.45 -7.20
CA LEU A 620 -13.19 18.75 -7.29
C LEU A 620 -13.44 19.13 -8.76
N ARG A 621 -12.50 18.79 -9.65
CA ARG A 621 -12.69 18.96 -11.10
C ARG A 621 -13.75 18.01 -11.66
N LYS A 622 -13.79 16.75 -11.22
CA LYS A 622 -14.74 15.74 -11.68
C LYS A 622 -16.17 16.02 -11.20
N VAL A 623 -16.33 16.34 -9.92
CA VAL A 623 -17.64 16.48 -9.26
C VAL A 623 -18.22 17.88 -9.46
N TYR A 624 -17.40 18.93 -9.40
CA TYR A 624 -17.89 20.33 -9.45
C TYR A 624 -17.46 21.10 -10.69
N LYS A 625 -16.68 20.47 -11.58
CA LYS A 625 -16.07 21.15 -12.74
C LYS A 625 -15.25 22.39 -12.35
N TRP A 626 -14.75 22.42 -11.10
CA TRP A 626 -13.97 23.55 -10.60
C TRP A 626 -12.57 23.59 -11.21
N GLY A 627 -12.12 24.81 -11.49
CA GLY A 627 -10.77 25.14 -11.95
C GLY A 627 -10.28 26.42 -11.32
N ILE A 628 -9.11 26.91 -11.76
CA ILE A 628 -8.56 28.19 -11.30
C ILE A 628 -9.55 29.33 -11.56
N ASP A 629 -10.29 29.25 -12.66
CA ASP A 629 -11.21 30.29 -13.14
C ASP A 629 -12.57 30.30 -12.39
N SER A 630 -12.78 29.40 -11.42
CA SER A 630 -14.04 29.29 -10.66
C SER A 630 -14.17 30.28 -9.49
N PHE A 631 -13.08 30.97 -9.10
CA PHE A 631 -13.05 31.82 -7.90
C PHE A 631 -12.67 33.26 -8.23
N GLU A 632 -13.52 34.21 -7.83
CA GLU A 632 -13.28 35.65 -7.99
C GLU A 632 -13.22 36.34 -6.62
N VAL A 633 -12.30 37.29 -6.47
CA VAL A 633 -12.16 38.08 -5.25
C VAL A 633 -13.38 38.99 -5.10
N GLY A 634 -14.09 38.89 -3.97
CA GLY A 634 -15.33 39.60 -3.68
C GLY A 634 -15.25 40.58 -2.51
#